data_AF-A0AAN7UJH2-F1
#
_entry.id   AF-A0AAN7UJH2-F1
#
_cell.length_a   1.000
_cell.length_b   1.000
_cell.length_c   1.000
_cell.angle_alpha   90.00
_cell.angle_beta   90.00
_cell.angle_gamma   90.00
#
_symmetry.space_group_name_H-M   'P 1'
#
loop_
_entity.id
_entity.type
_entity.pdbx_description
1 polymer ?
#
loop_
_entity_poly.entity_id
_entity_poly.type
_entity_poly.pdbx_seq_one_letter_code
_entity_poly.pdbx_strand_id
1 'polypeptide(L)'
;MQKPTEGRSTLSQLHAWCLAFSQLISTKMLTTAVVNITTYFYPIGNTPAVSLTQTIPPGKPVDILLLGCGDVRNILFTSYIDARIMDITCCDNQKAVLARNILLLSILIDGNNSSDDSIWNLYYHMYIDSKSFNLLRYQAQKLYDLSASIDTWQRSKYGSRIRFCDTATVEDVRMMWEFYAAHRQGAEAQALKLRLDEKGTKVLTSYRAMIPAPLRLIEELDGLHFHYWEHGNLELESKARTQATFPNPMFLTLYDEATVHYGMDPLTGFHLALANVPFEGQDPLSQNLKSLSNRERIVATAKAEFKDWVSSYRKRNGNITLRFIAADATNLAYTIQEVHSVGANTAGLYRKQFDHCPLALNELDYVSGKAPLSFDVIDTSNLCDHFGSLVLFAATAPMLRNSVSSVLYTEVLAKMGRVIQKRSSIICFAAMLRPCLFPIDYWTNTSPLSASDEEAPSAILSQITKQPRSPQMYLRIRWKRPNQNTSSCPTGLPKIQFEADELAHIMYEIYLRMFSNEDYTMNLANGSLGNRQRSNMVWYHRASFASVVNLFKSRVICDWNKAMGSLIDLIDNRPMLLLERAIAKNYSPTFTADIASGGDSAFSRVVPRIIHIDRKWGDLRDWKDIPPVVCITLKVPRSTLRVFSKANPGAIGTPPVHCILKEGGTTLTGWRNLFAACHLVFGDGEKYTNTFEVHIQPADGGWGGLSSLIVTFYVPAFALLLDPRNAEVIFGIHSTSPTRYFIEELGVDMSVYKTTLSNGSNVFVTRHGPGQTRFLSAPGFSAPDNNITESSNVGFVRSSLRAQACDHSQAGSHIVSMAGRVDIKSENHKAALRSSCKVQARLLSAYQVEIKLGEESPLSIDYPVVLVDTPLKTRIARKSHWVEVVAAVGTGSSWMQYPDFMYPVQLQKGEPVNLNMAYLNLQKCPIIDIKQQSKLTWLNPHLFGAISQNDRKMYQNTNLSRSPGQKVRLDFKESIFSILVKFCSLQGAKKYQIFGLDNRKNGGIHVIIMASKIRIDLSNRAVVLDCAVLPLYDEIIGKLANFLGLLTSYGLVGIQVDDEEMQLWKHVIPAYVERCRQWQHQNNCEYATASQLPLTLEQGKKFMCTCGNGNFPDGFLRDIPNWKIAWKYAVRAAISPPFWAPFADEMYIPDISRSLNACGNCGKLKGENGKTLLTCGRCKDQRYCSPECQKAHWRIHKEVCK
;
A
#
# COMPACT_ATOMS: atom_id res chain seq x y z
N MET A 1 -24.93 -5.44 71.51
CA MET A 1 -24.58 -4.05 71.17
C MET A 1 -23.72 -4.06 69.91
N GLN A 2 -24.10 -3.22 68.95
CA GLN A 2 -23.77 -3.28 67.52
C GLN A 2 -22.27 -3.03 67.20
N LYS A 3 -21.74 -3.81 66.26
CA LYS A 3 -20.65 -3.42 65.34
C LYS A 3 -21.26 -3.26 63.94
N PRO A 4 -21.03 -2.16 63.22
CA PRO A 4 -21.11 -2.11 61.75
C PRO A 4 -19.68 -2.11 61.17
N THR A 5 -19.24 -3.11 60.42
CA THR A 5 -19.35 -3.29 58.96
C THR A 5 -18.81 -2.13 58.12
N GLU A 6 -17.50 -2.17 57.82
CA GLU A 6 -16.92 -1.57 56.61
C GLU A 6 -16.35 -2.69 55.74
N GLY A 7 -17.11 -3.06 54.72
CA GLY A 7 -16.69 -3.90 53.62
C GLY A 7 -17.38 -3.39 52.37
N ARG A 8 -16.58 -3.08 51.33
CA ARG A 8 -16.89 -2.75 49.91
C ARG A 8 -16.36 -1.38 49.49
N SER A 9 -15.13 -1.34 48.97
CA SER A 9 -14.72 -0.36 47.94
C SER A 9 -13.44 -0.74 47.15
N THR A 10 -12.69 -1.76 47.56
CA THR A 10 -11.42 -2.13 46.89
C THR A 10 -11.60 -2.78 45.51
N LEU A 11 -12.74 -3.43 45.23
CA LEU A 11 -13.02 -4.01 43.91
C LEU A 11 -13.53 -2.98 42.88
N SER A 12 -14.15 -1.87 43.30
CA SER A 12 -14.54 -0.79 42.38
C SER A 12 -13.36 0.11 42.04
N GLN A 13 -12.39 0.27 42.94
CA GLN A 13 -11.13 0.95 42.65
C GLN A 13 -10.25 0.14 41.69
N LEU A 14 -10.07 -1.17 41.87
CA LEU A 14 -9.31 -1.99 40.92
C LEU A 14 -9.91 -1.99 39.49
N HIS A 15 -11.25 -1.96 39.36
CA HIS A 15 -11.91 -1.89 38.06
C HIS A 15 -11.83 -0.48 37.43
N ALA A 16 -11.91 0.59 38.23
CA ALA A 16 -11.74 1.96 37.77
C ALA A 16 -10.29 2.25 37.32
N TRP A 17 -9.31 1.58 37.94
CA TRP A 17 -7.92 1.68 37.54
C TRP A 17 -7.69 0.93 36.22
N CYS A 18 -8.24 -0.29 36.03
CA CYS A 18 -8.28 -0.98 34.73
C CYS A 18 -8.86 -0.14 33.57
N LEU A 19 -9.89 0.68 33.84
CA LEU A 19 -10.47 1.61 32.86
C LEU A 19 -9.61 2.87 32.63
N ALA A 20 -8.91 3.37 33.66
CA ALA A 20 -7.94 4.46 33.52
C ALA A 20 -6.64 4.02 32.80
N PHE A 21 -6.28 2.74 32.88
CA PHE A 21 -5.09 2.16 32.23
C PHE A 21 -5.21 2.04 30.70
N SER A 22 -6.42 1.93 30.14
CA SER A 22 -6.62 2.02 28.68
C SER A 22 -6.54 3.47 28.17
N GLN A 23 -6.87 4.45 29.02
CA GLN A 23 -6.81 5.89 28.73
C GLN A 23 -5.37 6.46 28.73
N LEU A 24 -4.39 5.75 29.29
CA LEU A 24 -2.98 6.16 29.32
C LEU A 24 -2.19 5.77 28.05
N ILE A 25 -2.65 4.73 27.34
CA ILE A 25 -2.20 4.38 25.98
C ILE A 25 -2.60 5.48 24.98
N SER A 26 -3.42 6.42 25.44
CA SER A 26 -4.26 7.28 24.64
C SER A 26 -3.75 8.74 24.56
N THR A 27 -2.46 8.98 24.34
CA THR A 27 -1.97 10.32 23.96
C THR A 27 -1.08 10.25 22.72
N LYS A 28 -1.66 10.00 21.54
CA LYS A 28 -0.88 9.79 20.31
C LYS A 28 -1.30 10.76 19.21
N MET A 29 -0.49 11.78 19.00
CA MET A 29 -0.32 12.34 17.66
C MET A 29 0.70 11.43 16.97
N LEU A 30 0.32 10.85 15.83
CA LEU A 30 0.96 9.63 15.31
C LEU A 30 1.88 9.88 14.10
N THR A 31 1.77 11.07 13.54
CA THR A 31 2.56 11.58 12.42
C THR A 31 3.51 12.63 12.94
N THR A 32 4.72 12.68 12.38
CA THR A 32 5.71 13.70 12.74
C THR A 32 5.18 15.09 12.40
N ALA A 33 5.16 15.97 13.39
CA ALA A 33 4.87 17.38 13.18
C ALA A 33 6.01 18.02 12.36
N VAL A 34 5.66 18.66 11.26
CA VAL A 34 6.60 19.32 10.37
C VAL A 34 6.18 20.76 10.11
N VAL A 35 7.16 21.65 9.92
CA VAL A 35 6.90 22.95 9.31
C VAL A 35 6.76 22.73 7.80
N ASN A 36 5.62 23.11 7.24
CA ASN A 36 5.34 22.96 5.82
C ASN A 36 5.02 24.33 5.20
N ILE A 37 6.06 25.07 4.82
CA ILE A 37 5.93 26.42 4.25
C ILE A 37 5.41 26.37 2.81
N THR A 38 5.86 25.37 2.05
CA THR A 38 5.44 25.14 0.67
C THR A 38 4.69 23.82 0.61
N THR A 39 3.37 23.90 0.54
CA THR A 39 2.52 22.72 0.33
C THR A 39 2.22 22.56 -1.15
N TYR A 40 2.26 21.33 -1.64
CA TYR A 40 1.83 21.02 -3.01
C TYR A 40 0.39 20.51 -3.03
N PHE A 41 -0.38 21.02 -3.98
CA PHE A 41 -1.72 20.55 -4.32
C PHE A 41 -1.62 19.53 -5.45
N TYR A 42 -2.26 18.37 -5.26
CA TYR A 42 -2.28 17.27 -6.22
C TYR A 42 -3.71 17.03 -6.73
N PRO A 43 -4.24 17.90 -7.61
CA PRO A 43 -5.59 17.72 -8.13
C PRO A 43 -5.71 16.47 -8.99
N ILE A 44 -4.63 16.04 -9.65
CA ILE A 44 -4.63 14.83 -10.47
C ILE A 44 -3.54 13.92 -9.92
N GLY A 45 -3.84 12.63 -9.77
CA GLY A 45 -2.84 11.70 -9.30
C GLY A 45 -1.90 11.25 -10.42
N ASN A 46 -0.78 10.70 -9.99
CA ASN A 46 0.46 10.55 -10.75
C ASN A 46 0.77 9.10 -11.15
N THR A 47 -0.24 8.22 -11.09
CA THR A 47 -0.12 6.80 -11.44
C THR A 47 -1.30 6.38 -12.32
N PRO A 48 -1.12 5.40 -13.22
CA PRO A 48 -2.23 4.89 -14.03
C PRO A 48 -3.34 4.32 -13.15
N ALA A 49 -4.59 4.41 -13.61
CA ALA A 49 -5.72 3.87 -12.88
C ALA A 49 -5.57 2.37 -12.60
N VAL A 50 -6.00 1.94 -11.41
CA VAL A 50 -6.03 0.53 -11.00
C VAL A 50 -7.42 0.12 -10.57
N SER A 51 -7.74 -1.16 -10.75
CA SER A 51 -8.97 -1.74 -10.23
C SER A 51 -8.89 -1.90 -8.71
N LEU A 52 -9.82 -1.29 -7.99
CA LEU A 52 -9.96 -1.44 -6.54
C LEU A 52 -10.52 -2.82 -6.15
N THR A 53 -11.04 -3.60 -7.11
CA THR A 53 -11.66 -4.92 -6.87
C THR A 53 -10.86 -6.09 -7.42
N GLN A 54 -9.66 -5.87 -7.96
CA GLN A 54 -8.87 -6.87 -8.67
C GLN A 54 -8.49 -8.12 -7.86
N THR A 55 -8.53 -8.11 -6.53
CA THR A 55 -8.29 -9.30 -5.68
C THR A 55 -9.56 -9.93 -5.14
N ILE A 56 -10.70 -9.31 -5.38
CA ILE A 56 -11.98 -9.75 -4.84
C ILE A 56 -12.70 -10.63 -5.87
N PRO A 57 -13.06 -11.88 -5.51
CA PRO A 57 -13.84 -12.74 -6.38
C PRO A 57 -15.07 -12.02 -6.96
N PRO A 58 -15.46 -12.29 -8.21
CA PRO A 58 -16.57 -11.60 -8.86
C PRO A 58 -17.90 -11.87 -8.17
N GLY A 59 -18.76 -10.85 -8.13
CA GLY A 59 -20.19 -10.97 -7.78
C GLY A 59 -20.59 -10.62 -6.34
N LYS A 60 -19.65 -10.53 -5.38
CA LYS A 60 -19.97 -10.14 -4.00
C LYS A 60 -19.83 -8.62 -3.79
N PRO A 61 -20.71 -7.99 -3.00
CA PRO A 61 -20.52 -6.61 -2.54
C PRO A 61 -19.15 -6.43 -1.87
N VAL A 62 -18.63 -5.21 -1.89
CA VAL A 62 -17.29 -4.90 -1.37
C VAL A 62 -17.28 -3.58 -0.62
N ASP A 63 -16.63 -3.58 0.54
CA ASP A 63 -16.34 -2.38 1.32
C ASP A 63 -14.87 -1.97 1.11
N ILE A 64 -14.65 -0.73 0.67
CA ILE A 64 -13.34 -0.22 0.24
C ILE A 64 -12.98 1.03 1.05
N LEU A 65 -11.76 1.08 1.59
CA LEU A 65 -11.18 2.26 2.21
C LEU A 65 -10.02 2.79 1.38
N LEU A 66 -10.10 4.04 0.93
CA LEU A 66 -9.05 4.76 0.23
C LEU A 66 -8.44 5.80 1.17
N LEU A 67 -7.21 5.58 1.60
CA LEU A 67 -6.43 6.50 2.42
C LEU A 67 -5.45 7.26 1.53
N GLY A 68 -5.66 8.56 1.36
CA GLY A 68 -5.04 9.35 0.29
C GLY A 68 -5.72 9.08 -1.04
N CYS A 69 -7.04 9.29 -1.09
CA CYS A 69 -7.85 8.89 -2.24
C CYS A 69 -7.48 9.62 -3.54
N GLY A 70 -6.92 10.83 -3.46
CA GLY A 70 -6.57 11.60 -4.64
C GLY A 70 -7.79 11.84 -5.53
N ASP A 71 -7.63 11.70 -6.84
CA ASP A 71 -8.72 11.88 -7.81
C ASP A 71 -9.61 10.63 -7.98
N VAL A 72 -10.72 10.78 -8.73
CA VAL A 72 -11.69 9.70 -8.93
C VAL A 72 -11.28 8.62 -9.94
N ARG A 73 -10.06 8.63 -10.51
CA ARG A 73 -9.72 7.73 -11.65
C ARG A 73 -9.90 6.26 -11.32
N ASN A 74 -9.47 5.84 -10.12
CA ASN A 74 -9.56 4.44 -9.68
C ASN A 74 -11.02 4.03 -9.47
N ILE A 75 -11.86 4.94 -8.98
CA ILE A 75 -13.31 4.71 -8.79
C ILE A 75 -14.00 4.57 -10.16
N LEU A 76 -13.76 5.51 -11.07
CA LEU A 76 -14.35 5.49 -12.41
C LEU A 76 -13.92 4.26 -13.20
N PHE A 77 -12.62 3.96 -13.22
CA PHE A 77 -12.08 2.77 -13.89
C PHE A 77 -12.61 1.47 -13.27
N THR A 78 -12.70 1.38 -11.94
CA THR A 78 -13.29 0.21 -11.27
C THR A 78 -14.76 0.02 -11.68
N SER A 79 -15.54 1.10 -11.75
CA SER A 79 -16.95 1.04 -12.18
C SER A 79 -17.13 0.61 -13.65
N TYR A 80 -16.13 0.86 -14.50
CA TYR A 80 -16.10 0.44 -15.91
C TYR A 80 -15.91 -1.07 -16.06
N ILE A 81 -14.99 -1.65 -15.30
CA ILE A 81 -14.64 -3.07 -15.38
C ILE A 81 -15.50 -3.98 -14.51
N ASP A 82 -16.10 -3.43 -13.44
CA ASP A 82 -16.84 -4.16 -12.42
C ASP A 82 -18.21 -3.52 -12.12
N ALA A 83 -19.24 -4.35 -12.03
CA ALA A 83 -20.64 -3.91 -11.88
C ALA A 83 -21.19 -4.13 -10.46
N ARG A 84 -20.38 -4.67 -9.54
CA ARG A 84 -20.81 -5.03 -8.19
C ARG A 84 -21.25 -3.81 -7.37
N ILE A 85 -21.93 -4.11 -6.27
CA ILE A 85 -22.24 -3.12 -5.24
C ILE A 85 -20.96 -2.76 -4.48
N MET A 86 -20.71 -1.47 -4.28
CA MET A 86 -19.51 -0.93 -3.63
C MET A 86 -19.88 0.15 -2.61
N ASP A 87 -19.33 0.07 -1.40
CA ASP A 87 -19.28 1.18 -0.43
C ASP A 87 -17.81 1.62 -0.29
N ILE A 88 -17.49 2.83 -0.74
CA ILE A 88 -16.13 3.34 -0.80
C ILE A 88 -15.99 4.54 0.13
N THR A 89 -15.17 4.40 1.16
CA THR A 89 -14.77 5.52 2.04
C THR A 89 -13.49 6.15 1.52
N CYS A 90 -13.57 7.43 1.15
CA CYS A 90 -12.51 8.25 0.58
C CYS A 90 -11.99 9.26 1.61
N CYS A 91 -10.74 9.09 2.03
CA CYS A 91 -10.04 9.99 2.94
C CYS A 91 -8.94 10.74 2.18
N ASP A 92 -8.92 12.05 2.32
CA ASP A 92 -7.82 12.91 1.83
C ASP A 92 -7.57 14.03 2.83
N ASN A 93 -6.35 14.59 2.92
CA ASN A 93 -6.09 15.71 3.81
C ASN A 93 -6.49 17.06 3.18
N GLN A 94 -6.58 17.12 1.85
CA GLN A 94 -6.87 18.33 1.09
C GLN A 94 -8.36 18.46 0.75
N LYS A 95 -9.04 19.42 1.38
CA LYS A 95 -10.47 19.73 1.10
C LYS A 95 -10.77 20.03 -0.37
N ALA A 96 -9.82 20.65 -1.08
CA ALA A 96 -9.94 20.96 -2.50
C ALA A 96 -10.03 19.69 -3.38
N VAL A 97 -9.31 18.62 -3.02
CA VAL A 97 -9.41 17.31 -3.72
C VAL A 97 -10.83 16.78 -3.60
N LEU A 98 -11.37 16.75 -2.38
CA LEU A 98 -12.71 16.22 -2.12
C LEU A 98 -13.79 17.05 -2.83
N ALA A 99 -13.72 18.39 -2.72
CA ALA A 99 -14.68 19.29 -3.34
C ALA A 99 -14.74 19.11 -4.87
N ARG A 100 -13.58 18.99 -5.52
CA ARG A 100 -13.49 18.72 -6.97
C ARG A 100 -14.03 17.35 -7.35
N ASN A 101 -13.69 16.31 -6.59
CA ASN A 101 -14.17 14.95 -6.85
C ASN A 101 -15.69 14.87 -6.76
N ILE A 102 -16.27 15.39 -5.67
CA ILE A 102 -17.72 15.42 -5.46
C ILE A 102 -18.41 16.25 -6.55
N LEU A 103 -17.80 17.38 -6.96
CA LEU A 103 -18.33 18.18 -8.04
C LEU A 103 -18.43 17.37 -9.35
N LEU A 104 -17.36 16.71 -9.77
CA LEU A 104 -17.41 15.82 -10.94
C LEU A 104 -18.48 14.73 -10.80
N LEU A 105 -18.49 14.01 -9.67
CA LEU A 105 -19.42 12.91 -9.44
C LEU A 105 -20.88 13.37 -9.43
N SER A 106 -21.16 14.56 -8.91
CA SER A 106 -22.49 15.16 -8.89
C SER A 106 -22.99 15.52 -10.30
N ILE A 107 -22.11 16.00 -11.20
CA ILE A 107 -22.44 16.19 -12.62
C ILE A 107 -22.81 14.85 -13.27
N LEU A 108 -22.07 13.79 -12.95
CA LEU A 108 -22.36 12.45 -13.47
C LEU A 108 -23.68 11.88 -12.94
N ILE A 109 -24.03 12.14 -11.67
CA ILE A 109 -25.30 11.72 -11.07
C ILE A 109 -26.49 12.46 -11.70
N ASP A 110 -26.31 13.74 -12.07
CA ASP A 110 -27.37 14.57 -12.67
C ASP A 110 -27.83 14.06 -14.04
N GLY A 111 -27.01 13.26 -14.72
CA GLY A 111 -27.40 12.50 -15.92
C GLY A 111 -27.67 13.31 -17.19
N ASN A 112 -27.79 14.65 -17.13
CA ASN A 112 -28.30 15.47 -18.24
C ASN A 112 -27.36 16.62 -18.71
N ASN A 113 -27.40 16.86 -20.03
CA ASN A 113 -27.02 18.05 -20.83
C ASN A 113 -25.55 18.51 -20.95
N SER A 114 -24.62 17.99 -20.15
CA SER A 114 -23.20 18.37 -20.28
C SER A 114 -22.45 17.46 -21.24
N SER A 115 -21.73 18.02 -22.22
CA SER A 115 -20.85 17.23 -23.10
C SER A 115 -19.74 16.58 -22.26
N ASP A 116 -19.39 15.32 -22.57
CA ASP A 116 -18.24 14.64 -21.96
C ASP A 116 -16.94 15.46 -22.14
N ASP A 117 -16.84 16.22 -23.23
CA ASP A 117 -15.71 17.14 -23.47
C ASP A 117 -15.69 18.30 -22.46
N SER A 118 -16.85 18.87 -22.11
CA SER A 118 -16.93 19.94 -21.11
C SER A 118 -16.57 19.42 -19.71
N ILE A 119 -16.93 18.17 -19.41
CA ILE A 119 -16.57 17.51 -18.15
C ILE A 119 -15.06 17.21 -18.11
N TRP A 120 -14.50 16.72 -19.22
CA TRP A 120 -13.05 16.53 -19.38
C TRP A 120 -12.30 17.85 -19.14
N ASN A 121 -12.69 18.92 -19.86
CA ASN A 121 -12.06 20.23 -19.76
C ASN A 121 -12.10 20.74 -18.31
N LEU A 122 -13.27 20.68 -17.68
CA LEU A 122 -13.49 21.10 -16.30
C LEU A 122 -12.60 20.35 -15.31
N TYR A 123 -12.38 19.05 -15.51
CA TYR A 123 -11.68 18.23 -14.52
C TYR A 123 -10.16 18.15 -14.74
N TYR A 124 -9.69 18.28 -15.98
CA TYR A 124 -8.30 18.04 -16.37
C TYR A 124 -7.56 19.27 -16.94
N HIS A 125 -8.20 20.41 -17.20
CA HIS A 125 -7.53 21.60 -17.73
C HIS A 125 -7.50 22.76 -16.71
N MET A 126 -6.35 23.44 -16.61
CA MET A 126 -6.14 24.65 -15.80
C MET A 126 -6.81 25.88 -16.44
N TYR A 127 -6.94 25.90 -17.76
CA TYR A 127 -7.70 26.90 -18.49
C TYR A 127 -8.85 26.25 -19.25
N ILE A 128 -10.04 26.82 -19.12
CA ILE A 128 -11.28 26.24 -19.65
C ILE A 128 -12.06 27.24 -20.50
N ASP A 129 -12.86 26.71 -21.42
CA ASP A 129 -13.76 27.49 -22.26
C ASP A 129 -14.97 28.01 -21.46
N SER A 130 -15.67 29.00 -22.01
CA SER A 130 -16.83 29.63 -21.36
C SER A 130 -17.95 28.65 -21.02
N LYS A 131 -18.19 27.62 -21.85
CA LYS A 131 -19.23 26.61 -21.59
C LYS A 131 -18.86 25.77 -20.38
N SER A 132 -17.61 25.31 -20.31
CA SER A 132 -17.07 24.55 -19.18
C SER A 132 -17.02 25.39 -17.89
N PHE A 133 -16.67 26.67 -17.98
CA PHE A 133 -16.69 27.61 -16.85
C PHE A 133 -18.10 27.85 -16.29
N ASN A 134 -19.09 28.03 -17.16
CA ASN A 134 -20.48 28.19 -16.75
C ASN A 134 -21.03 26.91 -16.08
N LEU A 135 -20.66 25.73 -16.60
CA LEU A 135 -21.01 24.44 -15.99
C LEU A 135 -20.43 24.32 -14.58
N LEU A 136 -19.15 24.66 -14.41
CA LEU A 136 -18.49 24.67 -13.10
C LEU A 136 -19.24 25.54 -12.10
N ARG A 137 -19.50 26.81 -12.46
CA ARG A 137 -20.15 27.77 -11.56
C ARG A 137 -21.56 27.34 -11.20
N TYR A 138 -22.34 26.88 -12.18
CA TYR A 138 -23.70 26.38 -11.94
C TYR A 138 -23.70 25.19 -10.96
N GLN A 139 -22.83 24.21 -11.20
CA GLN A 139 -22.78 23.03 -10.34
C GLN A 139 -22.25 23.37 -8.95
N ALA A 140 -21.20 24.20 -8.85
CA ALA A 140 -20.66 24.65 -7.58
C ALA A 140 -21.68 25.40 -6.73
N GLN A 141 -22.44 26.33 -7.33
CA GLN A 141 -23.50 27.06 -6.63
C GLN A 141 -24.58 26.10 -6.09
N LYS A 142 -25.00 25.14 -6.91
CA LYS A 142 -25.98 24.13 -6.50
C LYS A 142 -25.50 23.29 -5.33
N LEU A 143 -24.23 22.86 -5.35
CA LEU A 143 -23.63 22.07 -4.27
C LEU A 143 -23.44 22.91 -3.00
N TYR A 144 -23.07 24.18 -3.15
CA TYR A 144 -23.09 25.16 -2.07
C TYR A 144 -24.50 25.22 -1.46
N ASP A 145 -25.55 25.49 -2.21
CA ASP A 145 -26.91 25.61 -1.65
C ASP A 145 -27.36 24.33 -0.88
N LEU A 146 -27.02 23.15 -1.41
CA LEU A 146 -27.39 21.86 -0.82
C LEU A 146 -26.53 21.41 0.38
N SER A 147 -25.40 22.07 0.63
CA SER A 147 -24.46 21.74 1.72
C SER A 147 -24.58 22.64 2.94
N ALA A 148 -25.75 23.27 3.15
CA ALA A 148 -25.98 24.15 4.31
C ALA A 148 -25.85 23.42 5.65
N SER A 149 -26.14 22.12 5.66
CA SER A 149 -25.89 21.21 6.78
C SER A 149 -25.76 19.79 6.26
N ILE A 150 -25.24 18.88 7.09
CA ILE A 150 -25.20 17.45 6.76
C ILE A 150 -26.60 16.87 6.54
N ASP A 151 -27.62 17.34 7.27
CA ASP A 151 -29.02 16.91 7.12
C ASP A 151 -29.62 17.38 5.80
N THR A 152 -29.38 18.65 5.42
CA THR A 152 -29.81 19.20 4.12
C THR A 152 -29.20 18.39 2.99
N TRP A 153 -27.90 18.06 3.09
CA TRP A 153 -27.22 17.25 2.10
C TRP A 153 -27.81 15.84 2.00
N GLN A 154 -28.07 15.16 3.12
CA GLN A 154 -28.63 13.82 3.16
C GLN A 154 -30.02 13.73 2.51
N ARG A 155 -30.85 14.78 2.66
CA ARG A 155 -32.18 14.87 2.04
C ARG A 155 -32.13 15.23 0.55
N SER A 156 -30.99 15.69 0.06
CA SER A 156 -30.80 16.00 -1.35
C SER A 156 -30.75 14.73 -2.21
N LYS A 157 -30.87 14.89 -3.53
CA LYS A 157 -30.71 13.78 -4.49
C LYS A 157 -29.31 13.13 -4.47
N TYR A 158 -28.30 13.81 -3.91
CA TYR A 158 -26.93 13.31 -3.80
C TYR A 158 -26.73 12.45 -2.55
N GLY A 159 -27.47 12.73 -1.47
CA GLY A 159 -27.28 12.13 -0.15
C GLY A 159 -27.40 10.60 -0.10
N SER A 160 -28.07 9.97 -1.06
CA SER A 160 -28.13 8.50 -1.14
C SER A 160 -26.86 7.85 -1.71
N ARG A 161 -26.03 8.62 -2.44
CA ARG A 161 -24.86 8.13 -3.19
C ARG A 161 -23.56 8.73 -2.68
N ILE A 162 -23.60 9.97 -2.20
CA ILE A 162 -22.45 10.72 -1.68
C ILE A 162 -22.75 11.07 -0.23
N ARG A 163 -21.94 10.55 0.69
CA ARG A 163 -22.04 10.76 2.13
C ARG A 163 -20.85 11.56 2.64
N PHE A 164 -21.04 12.28 3.73
CA PHE A 164 -19.96 12.90 4.49
C PHE A 164 -19.78 12.15 5.81
N CYS A 165 -18.53 11.87 6.16
CA CYS A 165 -18.24 11.10 7.37
C CYS A 165 -18.23 11.96 8.64
N ASP A 166 -18.12 13.28 8.55
CA ASP A 166 -18.19 14.24 9.65
C ASP A 166 -18.82 15.56 9.17
N THR A 167 -19.26 16.40 10.11
CA THR A 167 -19.86 17.72 9.80
C THR A 167 -18.83 18.68 9.23
N ALA A 168 -17.62 18.70 9.78
CA ALA A 168 -16.55 19.62 9.38
C ALA A 168 -16.10 19.41 7.91
N THR A 169 -16.19 18.19 7.35
CA THR A 169 -15.89 18.00 5.92
C THR A 169 -16.96 18.66 5.03
N VAL A 170 -18.23 18.71 5.46
CA VAL A 170 -19.29 19.42 4.71
C VAL A 170 -18.95 20.90 4.62
N GLU A 171 -18.55 21.51 5.73
CA GLU A 171 -18.14 22.91 5.82
C GLU A 171 -16.90 23.18 4.95
N ASP A 172 -15.90 22.29 5.02
CA ASP A 172 -14.68 22.38 4.23
C ASP A 172 -14.95 22.41 2.71
N VAL A 173 -15.78 21.49 2.21
CA VAL A 173 -16.10 21.45 0.77
C VAL A 173 -17.08 22.54 0.36
N ARG A 174 -17.98 22.96 1.27
CA ARG A 174 -18.89 24.10 1.05
C ARG A 174 -18.11 25.37 0.76
N MET A 175 -17.09 25.68 1.56
CA MET A 175 -16.22 26.86 1.32
C MET A 175 -15.53 26.77 -0.04
N MET A 176 -15.05 25.58 -0.44
CA MET A 176 -14.44 25.39 -1.77
C MET A 176 -15.46 25.62 -2.89
N TRP A 177 -16.70 25.15 -2.75
CA TRP A 177 -17.74 25.37 -3.76
C TRP A 177 -18.19 26.82 -3.86
N GLU A 178 -18.24 27.56 -2.74
CA GLU A 178 -18.41 29.01 -2.76
C GLU A 178 -17.30 29.69 -3.57
N PHE A 179 -16.05 29.30 -3.31
CA PHE A 179 -14.89 29.79 -4.06
C PHE A 179 -14.96 29.45 -5.56
N TYR A 180 -15.47 28.27 -5.94
CA TYR A 180 -15.64 27.86 -7.33
C TYR A 180 -16.82 28.56 -8.02
N ALA A 181 -17.89 28.89 -7.29
CA ALA A 181 -19.09 29.54 -7.84
C ALA A 181 -18.90 31.05 -8.13
N ALA A 182 -17.94 31.69 -7.44
CA ALA A 182 -17.69 33.12 -7.55
C ALA A 182 -17.29 33.56 -8.97
N HIS A 183 -17.93 34.63 -9.44
CA HIS A 183 -17.55 35.32 -10.68
C HIS A 183 -16.49 36.36 -10.38
N ARG A 184 -15.32 36.27 -11.02
CA ARG A 184 -14.21 37.21 -10.79
C ARG A 184 -13.85 37.92 -12.09
N GLN A 185 -13.58 39.22 -12.00
CA GLN A 185 -13.20 40.07 -13.14
C GLN A 185 -12.01 40.97 -12.75
N GLY A 186 -11.36 41.57 -13.76
CA GLY A 186 -10.27 42.51 -13.55
C GLY A 186 -9.10 41.91 -12.77
N ALA A 187 -8.67 42.60 -11.71
CA ALA A 187 -7.50 42.24 -10.91
C ALA A 187 -7.62 40.86 -10.23
N GLU A 188 -8.82 40.46 -9.79
CA GLU A 188 -9.02 39.17 -9.13
C GLU A 188 -8.86 37.98 -10.09
N ALA A 189 -9.38 38.13 -11.32
CA ALA A 189 -9.19 37.13 -12.37
C ALA A 189 -7.71 37.02 -12.77
N GLN A 190 -7.02 38.16 -12.85
CA GLN A 190 -5.58 38.21 -13.12
C GLN A 190 -4.77 37.55 -11.99
N ALA A 191 -5.16 37.75 -10.73
CA ALA A 191 -4.51 37.12 -9.58
C ALA A 191 -4.64 35.59 -9.60
N LEU A 192 -5.83 35.05 -9.94
CA LEU A 192 -6.00 33.60 -10.13
C LEU A 192 -5.11 33.06 -11.25
N LYS A 193 -5.01 33.81 -12.35
CA LYS A 193 -4.17 33.43 -13.48
C LYS A 193 -2.69 33.31 -13.05
N LEU A 194 -2.19 34.29 -12.31
CA LEU A 194 -0.81 34.28 -11.81
C LEU A 194 -0.52 33.07 -10.91
N ARG A 195 -1.50 32.57 -10.16
CA ARG A 195 -1.36 31.35 -9.33
C ARG A 195 -1.29 30.06 -10.15
N LEU A 196 -1.70 30.09 -11.42
CA LEU A 196 -1.63 28.95 -12.35
C LEU A 196 -0.45 29.04 -13.33
N ASP A 197 0.14 30.23 -13.52
CA ASP A 197 1.21 30.50 -14.50
C ASP A 197 2.61 29.97 -14.05
N GLU A 198 2.65 28.89 -13.29
CA GLU A 198 3.90 28.20 -12.96
C GLU A 198 4.42 27.34 -14.11
N LYS A 199 5.70 26.97 -14.05
CA LYS A 199 6.34 26.13 -15.06
C LYS A 199 6.51 24.70 -14.55
N GLY A 200 5.95 23.76 -15.31
CA GLY A 200 6.23 22.33 -15.12
C GLY A 200 7.70 22.01 -15.32
N THR A 201 8.18 20.98 -14.63
CA THR A 201 9.54 20.44 -14.81
C THR A 201 9.46 19.06 -15.44
N LYS A 202 10.47 18.64 -16.20
CA LYS A 202 10.51 17.32 -16.83
C LYS A 202 10.25 16.20 -15.81
N VAL A 203 9.15 15.47 -15.96
CA VAL A 203 8.81 14.30 -15.15
C VAL A 203 9.06 13.03 -15.94
N LEU A 204 10.20 12.40 -15.69
CA LEU A 204 10.56 11.16 -16.38
C LEU A 204 9.59 10.00 -16.08
N THR A 205 8.76 10.04 -15.04
CA THR A 205 7.95 8.89 -14.61
C THR A 205 6.61 8.73 -15.31
N SER A 206 6.24 9.63 -16.22
CA SER A 206 4.98 9.57 -16.98
C SER A 206 4.88 8.36 -17.93
N TYR A 207 6.02 7.78 -18.35
CA TYR A 207 6.03 6.57 -19.21
C TYR A 207 5.31 5.37 -18.58
N ARG A 208 5.07 5.36 -17.28
CA ARG A 208 4.32 4.30 -16.58
C ARG A 208 2.94 4.07 -17.17
N ALA A 209 2.29 5.14 -17.61
CA ALA A 209 1.00 5.10 -18.30
C ALA A 209 1.07 4.36 -19.65
N MET A 210 2.26 4.23 -20.22
CA MET A 210 2.49 3.51 -21.47
C MET A 210 2.90 2.05 -21.32
N ILE A 211 3.08 1.54 -20.10
CA ILE A 211 3.38 0.11 -19.87
C ILE A 211 2.16 -0.72 -20.31
N PRO A 212 2.34 -1.84 -21.05
CA PRO A 212 3.59 -2.57 -21.33
C PRO A 212 4.39 -2.13 -22.57
N ALA A 213 4.05 -1.03 -23.23
CA ALA A 213 4.70 -0.54 -24.45
C ALA A 213 5.37 0.85 -24.32
N PRO A 214 6.25 1.11 -23.32
CA PRO A 214 6.67 2.47 -22.97
C PRO A 214 7.57 3.16 -24.00
N LEU A 215 8.48 2.44 -24.67
CA LEU A 215 9.65 3.06 -25.33
C LEU A 215 9.36 3.90 -26.59
N ARG A 216 8.20 3.73 -27.26
CA ARG A 216 7.99 4.33 -28.59
C ARG A 216 7.54 5.80 -28.57
N LEU A 217 6.87 6.28 -27.52
CA LEU A 217 6.28 7.64 -27.48
C LEU A 217 6.68 8.45 -26.24
N ILE A 218 7.78 8.09 -25.56
CA ILE A 218 8.23 8.81 -24.34
C ILE A 218 8.49 10.29 -24.64
N GLU A 219 9.14 10.60 -25.77
CA GLU A 219 9.41 12.00 -26.18
C GLU A 219 8.13 12.79 -26.46
N GLU A 220 7.09 12.13 -26.97
CA GLU A 220 5.79 12.76 -27.22
C GLU A 220 5.04 13.05 -25.92
N LEU A 221 5.17 12.19 -24.91
CA LEU A 221 4.66 12.46 -23.57
C LEU A 221 5.36 13.65 -22.93
N ASP A 222 6.70 13.72 -23.01
CA ASP A 222 7.46 14.88 -22.53
C ASP A 222 6.97 16.16 -23.21
N GLY A 223 6.79 16.11 -24.54
CA GLY A 223 6.26 17.23 -25.31
C GLY A 223 4.84 17.63 -24.92
N LEU A 224 3.95 16.66 -24.66
CA LEU A 224 2.58 16.91 -24.17
C LEU A 224 2.56 17.50 -22.77
N HIS A 225 3.45 17.05 -21.88
CA HIS A 225 3.58 17.62 -20.54
C HIS A 225 3.99 19.09 -20.61
N PHE A 226 5.00 19.43 -21.41
CA PHE A 226 5.39 20.84 -21.59
C PHE A 226 4.28 21.67 -22.24
N HIS A 227 3.61 21.14 -23.27
CA HIS A 227 2.45 21.78 -23.91
C HIS A 227 1.35 22.07 -22.88
N TYR A 228 1.06 21.11 -22.00
CA TYR A 228 0.05 21.26 -20.96
C TYR A 228 0.43 22.36 -19.96
N TRP A 229 1.68 22.44 -19.53
CA TRP A 229 2.12 23.52 -18.63
C TRP A 229 2.20 24.88 -19.30
N GLU A 230 2.49 24.93 -20.60
CA GLU A 230 2.52 26.18 -21.36
C GLU A 230 1.11 26.76 -21.62
N HIS A 231 0.13 25.90 -21.88
CA HIS A 231 -1.20 26.33 -22.30
C HIS A 231 -2.32 26.02 -21.28
N GLY A 232 -2.01 25.27 -20.23
CA GLY A 232 -2.94 24.76 -19.22
C GLY A 232 -4.04 23.83 -19.74
N ASN A 233 -3.89 23.26 -20.93
CA ASN A 233 -4.82 22.30 -21.52
C ASN A 233 -4.12 21.36 -22.51
N LEU A 234 -4.81 20.30 -22.94
CA LEU A 234 -4.31 19.31 -23.90
C LEU A 234 -4.85 19.52 -25.33
N GLU A 235 -5.43 20.68 -25.64
CA GLU A 235 -5.98 20.95 -26.98
C GLU A 235 -4.86 21.28 -27.97
N LEU A 236 -4.69 20.41 -28.98
CA LEU A 236 -3.63 20.56 -29.99
C LEU A 236 -4.07 21.43 -31.18
N GLU A 237 -5.38 21.69 -31.32
CA GLU A 237 -5.91 22.64 -32.30
C GLU A 237 -5.88 24.08 -31.78
N SER A 238 -5.37 25.02 -32.59
CA SER A 238 -5.23 26.43 -32.22
C SER A 238 -6.58 27.09 -31.85
N LYS A 239 -7.65 26.78 -32.58
CA LYS A 239 -8.98 27.34 -32.35
C LYS A 239 -9.58 26.94 -31.01
N ALA A 240 -9.41 25.67 -30.60
CA ALA A 240 -9.89 25.21 -29.30
C ALA A 240 -9.07 25.84 -28.16
N ARG A 241 -7.74 25.98 -28.33
CA ARG A 241 -6.87 26.64 -27.35
C ARG A 241 -7.24 28.10 -27.11
N THR A 242 -7.49 28.88 -28.17
CA THR A 242 -7.80 30.31 -28.02
C THR A 242 -9.14 30.58 -27.33
N GLN A 243 -10.01 29.58 -27.23
CA GLN A 243 -11.29 29.67 -26.51
C GLN A 243 -11.15 29.39 -25.01
N ALA A 244 -10.10 28.69 -24.59
CA ALA A 244 -9.85 28.33 -23.19
C ALA A 244 -9.14 29.47 -22.45
N THR A 245 -9.88 30.53 -22.11
CA THR A 245 -9.33 31.76 -21.51
C THR A 245 -9.62 31.90 -20.02
N PHE A 246 -10.54 31.12 -19.47
CA PHE A 246 -10.94 31.25 -18.06
C PHE A 246 -10.05 30.37 -17.18
N PRO A 247 -9.42 30.92 -16.12
CA PRO A 247 -8.68 30.12 -15.15
C PRO A 247 -9.66 29.21 -14.38
N ASN A 248 -9.32 27.94 -14.26
CA ASN A 248 -10.15 26.95 -13.58
C ASN A 248 -9.83 26.94 -12.07
N PRO A 249 -10.74 27.44 -11.21
CA PRO A 249 -10.48 27.51 -9.77
C PRO A 249 -10.39 26.12 -9.11
N MET A 250 -10.79 25.04 -9.79
CA MET A 250 -10.63 23.66 -9.28
C MET A 250 -9.17 23.18 -9.20
N PHE A 251 -8.24 23.92 -9.83
CA PHE A 251 -6.80 23.71 -9.72
C PHE A 251 -6.15 24.57 -8.63
N LEU A 252 -6.96 25.28 -7.85
CA LEU A 252 -6.50 26.20 -6.81
C LEU A 252 -7.09 25.86 -5.44
N THR A 253 -6.40 26.31 -4.40
CA THR A 253 -6.86 26.29 -3.01
C THR A 253 -7.50 27.65 -2.64
N LEU A 254 -8.39 27.64 -1.63
CA LEU A 254 -9.16 28.82 -1.16
C LEU A 254 -8.26 30.04 -0.92
N TYR A 255 -7.13 29.82 -0.25
CA TYR A 255 -6.08 30.79 -0.04
C TYR A 255 -4.83 30.36 -0.82
N ASP A 256 -3.74 31.11 -0.74
CA ASP A 256 -2.45 30.70 -1.32
C ASP A 256 -1.71 29.66 -0.44
N GLU A 257 -2.49 28.68 0.06
CA GLU A 257 -2.05 27.64 0.99
C GLU A 257 -1.17 26.58 0.34
N ALA A 258 -1.42 26.31 -0.94
CA ALA A 258 -0.72 25.28 -1.69
C ALA A 258 -0.66 25.60 -3.18
N THR A 259 0.48 25.24 -3.76
CA THR A 259 0.80 25.40 -5.17
C THR A 259 0.57 24.10 -5.93
N VAL A 260 0.09 24.15 -7.18
CA VAL A 260 -0.05 22.95 -8.00
C VAL A 260 1.29 22.25 -8.16
N HIS A 261 1.35 20.94 -7.89
CA HIS A 261 2.62 20.21 -8.01
C HIS A 261 3.16 20.26 -9.45
N TYR A 262 4.40 20.72 -9.62
CA TYR A 262 5.09 20.89 -10.91
C TYR A 262 5.13 19.64 -11.80
N GLY A 263 4.93 18.46 -11.21
CA GLY A 263 4.91 17.18 -11.89
C GLY A 263 3.53 16.66 -12.27
N MET A 264 2.50 17.48 -12.11
CA MET A 264 1.13 17.17 -12.51
C MET A 264 1.04 16.93 -14.02
N ASP A 265 0.34 15.86 -14.40
CA ASP A 265 0.09 15.51 -15.78
C ASP A 265 -1.26 14.75 -15.90
N PRO A 266 -2.27 15.31 -16.59
CA PRO A 266 -3.58 14.70 -16.75
C PRO A 266 -3.56 13.33 -17.43
N LEU A 267 -2.54 13.04 -18.24
CA LEU A 267 -2.47 11.79 -19.01
C LEU A 267 -2.01 10.60 -18.16
N THR A 268 -1.30 10.84 -17.06
CA THR A 268 -0.69 9.78 -16.24
C THR A 268 -1.70 8.86 -15.56
N GLY A 269 -2.95 9.30 -15.40
CA GLY A 269 -4.05 8.51 -14.84
C GLY A 269 -4.64 7.46 -15.78
N PHE A 270 -4.25 7.44 -17.06
CA PHE A 270 -4.86 6.60 -18.11
C PHE A 270 -3.91 5.51 -18.63
N HIS A 271 -4.44 4.54 -19.38
CA HIS A 271 -3.68 3.43 -19.97
C HIS A 271 -3.22 3.80 -21.38
N LEU A 272 -2.27 4.73 -21.46
CA LEU A 272 -1.75 5.29 -22.72
C LEU A 272 -1.00 4.28 -23.60
N ALA A 273 -0.68 3.08 -23.11
CA ALA A 273 -0.19 1.98 -23.94
C ALA A 273 -1.11 1.71 -25.14
N LEU A 274 -2.42 1.90 -24.93
CA LEU A 274 -3.45 1.72 -25.94
C LEU A 274 -3.30 2.67 -27.13
N ALA A 275 -2.66 3.84 -26.96
CA ALA A 275 -2.43 4.76 -28.07
C ALA A 275 -1.55 4.16 -29.16
N ASN A 276 -0.72 3.17 -28.84
CA ASN A 276 0.32 2.64 -29.74
C ASN A 276 0.22 1.13 -30.02
N VAL A 277 -0.49 0.38 -29.20
CA VAL A 277 -0.74 -1.05 -29.40
C VAL A 277 -1.63 -1.27 -30.63
N PRO A 278 -1.36 -2.26 -31.49
CA PRO A 278 -2.25 -2.57 -32.61
C PRO A 278 -3.52 -3.27 -32.11
N PHE A 279 -4.70 -2.78 -32.52
CA PHE A 279 -5.99 -3.43 -32.28
C PHE A 279 -6.61 -3.97 -33.57
N GLU A 280 -7.60 -4.86 -33.43
CA GLU A 280 -8.38 -5.37 -34.57
C GLU A 280 -9.08 -4.21 -35.29
N GLY A 281 -9.15 -4.23 -36.63
CA GLY A 281 -9.61 -3.07 -37.42
C GLY A 281 -11.06 -2.61 -37.20
N GLN A 282 -11.88 -3.44 -36.54
CA GLN A 282 -13.26 -3.13 -36.13
C GLN A 282 -13.34 -2.46 -34.75
N ASP A 283 -12.22 -2.39 -34.02
CA ASP A 283 -12.16 -1.73 -32.71
C ASP A 283 -12.46 -0.22 -32.85
N PRO A 284 -13.43 0.33 -32.10
CA PRO A 284 -13.80 1.74 -32.21
C PRO A 284 -12.64 2.70 -31.91
N LEU A 285 -11.81 2.39 -30.91
CA LEU A 285 -10.65 3.21 -30.57
C LEU A 285 -9.65 3.17 -31.73
N SER A 286 -9.37 1.99 -32.29
CA SER A 286 -8.48 1.90 -33.46
C SER A 286 -8.92 2.78 -34.62
N GLN A 287 -10.22 2.86 -34.92
CA GLN A 287 -10.73 3.66 -36.02
C GLN A 287 -10.54 5.16 -35.75
N ASN A 288 -10.83 5.59 -34.54
CA ASN A 288 -10.66 6.99 -34.11
C ASN A 288 -9.19 7.45 -34.15
N LEU A 289 -8.22 6.53 -34.01
CA LEU A 289 -6.80 6.86 -33.96
C LEU A 289 -6.09 6.87 -35.34
N LYS A 290 -6.70 6.36 -36.42
CA LYS A 290 -6.00 6.09 -37.71
C LYS A 290 -5.39 7.32 -38.38
N SER A 291 -6.04 8.48 -38.30
CA SER A 291 -5.63 9.72 -38.99
C SER A 291 -4.89 10.72 -38.09
N LEU A 292 -4.65 10.37 -36.83
CA LEU A 292 -4.11 11.27 -35.82
C LEU A 292 -2.59 11.15 -35.72
N SER A 293 -1.91 12.27 -35.46
CA SER A 293 -0.50 12.30 -35.08
C SER A 293 -0.26 11.57 -33.75
N ASN A 294 1.00 11.25 -33.43
CA ASN A 294 1.32 10.53 -32.19
C ASN A 294 0.82 11.23 -30.93
N ARG A 295 0.95 12.57 -30.84
CA ARG A 295 0.47 13.36 -29.70
C ARG A 295 -1.06 13.33 -29.60
N GLU A 296 -1.74 13.54 -30.73
CA GLU A 296 -3.20 13.48 -30.80
C GLU A 296 -3.73 12.09 -30.42
N ARG A 297 -3.04 11.01 -30.82
CA ARG A 297 -3.42 9.65 -30.44
C ARG A 297 -3.38 9.42 -28.94
N ILE A 298 -2.37 9.95 -28.25
CA ILE A 298 -2.24 9.83 -26.79
C ILE A 298 -3.42 10.54 -26.10
N VAL A 299 -3.67 11.80 -26.47
CA VAL A 299 -4.77 12.60 -25.89
C VAL A 299 -6.13 11.98 -26.19
N ALA A 300 -6.36 11.54 -27.44
CA ALA A 300 -7.59 10.90 -27.86
C ALA A 300 -7.85 9.57 -27.12
N THR A 301 -6.79 8.81 -26.82
CA THR A 301 -6.88 7.57 -26.04
C THR A 301 -7.36 7.86 -24.61
N ALA A 302 -6.75 8.85 -23.93
CA ALA A 302 -7.15 9.24 -22.58
C ALA A 302 -8.60 9.75 -22.53
N LYS A 303 -9.00 10.61 -23.49
CA LYS A 303 -10.38 11.09 -23.62
C LYS A 303 -11.38 9.95 -23.87
N ALA A 304 -11.02 8.97 -24.69
CA ALA A 304 -11.86 7.81 -24.98
C ALA A 304 -12.07 6.92 -23.73
N GLU A 305 -11.00 6.61 -23.00
CA GLU A 305 -11.10 5.87 -21.74
C GLU A 305 -11.97 6.63 -20.72
N PHE A 306 -11.72 7.93 -20.53
CA PHE A 306 -12.53 8.76 -19.65
C PHE A 306 -14.01 8.68 -20.00
N LYS A 307 -14.35 8.81 -21.29
CA LYS A 307 -15.73 8.72 -21.79
C LYS A 307 -16.38 7.38 -21.46
N ASP A 308 -15.66 6.28 -21.67
CA ASP A 308 -16.16 4.93 -21.35
C ASP A 308 -16.37 4.74 -19.85
N TRP A 309 -15.48 5.30 -19.03
CA TRP A 309 -15.56 5.21 -17.58
C TRP A 309 -16.72 6.03 -17.01
N VAL A 310 -16.87 7.29 -17.42
CA VAL A 310 -18.00 8.12 -16.96
C VAL A 310 -19.34 7.59 -17.45
N SER A 311 -19.41 7.05 -18.68
CA SER A 311 -20.60 6.37 -19.21
C SER A 311 -20.98 5.17 -18.36
N SER A 312 -19.99 4.39 -17.91
CA SER A 312 -20.23 3.23 -17.05
C SER A 312 -20.65 3.64 -15.64
N TYR A 313 -20.01 4.66 -15.06
CA TYR A 313 -20.40 5.21 -13.76
C TYR A 313 -21.83 5.75 -13.78
N ARG A 314 -22.22 6.53 -14.80
CA ARG A 314 -23.61 7.02 -14.96
C ARG A 314 -24.64 5.89 -14.91
N LYS A 315 -24.36 4.77 -15.58
CA LYS A 315 -25.24 3.58 -15.58
C LYS A 315 -25.30 2.85 -14.23
N ARG A 316 -24.29 3.02 -13.38
CA ARG A 316 -24.05 2.19 -12.19
C ARG A 316 -24.01 2.95 -10.87
N ASN A 317 -24.22 4.27 -10.89
CA ASN A 317 -24.12 5.10 -9.68
C ASN A 317 -25.06 4.65 -8.56
N GLY A 318 -26.16 3.94 -8.86
CA GLY A 318 -27.06 3.36 -7.84
C GLY A 318 -26.47 2.19 -7.06
N ASN A 319 -25.40 1.56 -7.57
CA ASN A 319 -24.70 0.45 -6.91
C ASN A 319 -23.50 0.95 -6.10
N ILE A 320 -23.19 2.25 -6.11
CA ILE A 320 -21.97 2.80 -5.54
C ILE A 320 -22.34 3.85 -4.49
N THR A 321 -21.96 3.59 -3.25
CA THR A 321 -21.98 4.58 -2.17
C THR A 321 -20.57 5.10 -1.97
N LEU A 322 -20.39 6.42 -2.00
CA LEU A 322 -19.12 7.11 -1.78
C LEU A 322 -19.22 7.93 -0.50
N ARG A 323 -18.26 7.78 0.41
CA ARG A 323 -18.20 8.52 1.68
C ARG A 323 -16.94 9.36 1.71
N PHE A 324 -17.04 10.65 1.99
CA PHE A 324 -15.91 11.56 1.95
C PHE A 324 -15.57 12.12 3.32
N ILE A 325 -14.27 12.20 3.62
CA ILE A 325 -13.75 12.83 4.83
C ILE A 325 -12.41 13.52 4.58
N ALA A 326 -12.30 14.75 5.09
CA ALA A 326 -11.06 15.51 5.13
C ALA A 326 -10.32 15.29 6.47
N ALA A 327 -9.37 14.35 6.51
CA ALA A 327 -8.64 14.00 7.72
C ALA A 327 -7.26 13.37 7.40
N ASP A 328 -6.38 13.34 8.40
CA ASP A 328 -5.17 12.51 8.37
C ASP A 328 -5.58 11.02 8.39
N ALA A 329 -5.02 10.25 7.46
CA ALA A 329 -5.40 8.85 7.23
C ALA A 329 -5.30 7.96 8.48
N THR A 330 -4.24 8.16 9.29
CA THR A 330 -4.04 7.41 10.53
C THR A 330 -5.04 7.81 11.61
N ASN A 331 -5.39 9.10 11.70
CA ASN A 331 -6.37 9.59 12.67
C ASN A 331 -7.78 9.09 12.37
N LEU A 332 -8.17 9.06 11.09
CA LEU A 332 -9.40 8.42 10.64
C LEU A 332 -9.41 6.94 11.03
N ALA A 333 -8.34 6.22 10.71
CA ALA A 333 -8.26 4.79 10.95
C ALA A 333 -8.43 4.44 12.44
N TYR A 334 -7.73 5.12 13.35
CA TYR A 334 -7.93 4.91 14.79
C TYR A 334 -9.30 5.36 15.28
N THR A 335 -9.89 6.40 14.69
CA THR A 335 -11.26 6.80 15.02
C THR A 335 -12.28 5.73 14.62
N ILE A 336 -12.14 5.12 13.43
CA ILE A 336 -12.98 3.99 13.01
C ILE A 336 -12.79 2.79 13.95
N GLN A 337 -11.56 2.49 14.36
CA GLN A 337 -11.30 1.43 15.33
C GLN A 337 -11.97 1.73 16.70
N GLU A 338 -11.98 2.98 17.14
CA GLU A 338 -12.66 3.40 18.37
C GLU A 338 -14.18 3.19 18.26
N VAL A 339 -14.80 3.58 17.13
CA VAL A 339 -16.22 3.28 16.90
C VAL A 339 -16.47 1.77 16.96
N HIS A 340 -15.61 0.98 16.31
CA HIS A 340 -15.75 -0.48 16.26
C HIS A 340 -15.59 -1.15 17.64
N SER A 341 -14.68 -0.64 18.47
CA SER A 341 -14.32 -1.28 19.74
C SER A 341 -15.20 -0.88 20.92
N VAL A 342 -15.60 0.40 21.00
CA VAL A 342 -16.33 0.93 22.15
C VAL A 342 -17.61 1.70 21.78
N GLY A 343 -17.93 1.84 20.48
CA GLY A 343 -19.11 2.55 20.01
C GLY A 343 -19.02 4.08 20.10
N ALA A 344 -17.87 4.64 20.51
CA ALA A 344 -17.65 6.07 20.59
C ALA A 344 -17.30 6.64 19.21
N ASN A 345 -17.95 7.73 18.80
CA ASN A 345 -17.75 8.35 17.47
C ASN A 345 -16.42 9.13 17.32
N THR A 346 -15.64 9.28 18.39
CA THR A 346 -14.35 9.99 18.38
C THR A 346 -13.30 9.25 19.20
N ALA A 347 -12.09 9.20 18.66
CA ALA A 347 -10.89 8.77 19.39
C ALA A 347 -10.19 9.92 20.12
N GLY A 348 -10.75 11.14 20.18
CA GLY A 348 -10.06 12.29 20.78
C GLY A 348 -8.86 12.80 19.98
N LEU A 349 -8.75 12.43 18.69
CA LEU A 349 -7.74 12.89 17.73
C LEU A 349 -8.21 14.15 17.01
N TYR A 350 -7.29 15.04 16.62
CA TYR A 350 -7.62 16.11 15.68
C TYR A 350 -7.81 15.56 14.27
N ARG A 351 -8.56 16.27 13.43
CA ARG A 351 -8.79 15.86 12.04
C ARG A 351 -7.48 15.74 11.27
N LYS A 352 -6.61 16.75 11.34
CA LYS A 352 -5.29 16.79 10.67
C LYS A 352 -4.37 17.82 11.33
N GLN A 353 -3.07 17.77 11.01
CA GLN A 353 -2.12 18.83 11.41
C GLN A 353 -2.60 20.21 10.92
N PHE A 354 -2.45 21.26 11.74
CA PHE A 354 -2.95 22.63 11.46
C PHE A 354 -4.47 22.81 11.50
N ASP A 355 -5.25 21.78 11.88
CA ASP A 355 -6.69 21.89 12.11
C ASP A 355 -7.00 21.98 13.61
N HIS A 356 -7.94 22.83 14.03
CA HIS A 356 -8.34 22.96 15.43
C HIS A 356 -9.44 21.96 15.83
N CYS A 357 -10.14 21.37 14.86
CA CYS A 357 -11.29 20.51 15.10
C CYS A 357 -10.86 19.09 15.51
N PRO A 358 -11.38 18.56 16.64
CA PRO A 358 -11.37 17.13 16.91
C PRO A 358 -12.13 16.37 15.82
N LEU A 359 -11.66 15.16 15.50
CA LEU A 359 -12.31 14.25 14.58
C LEU A 359 -13.41 13.48 15.30
N ALA A 360 -14.66 13.70 14.88
CA ALA A 360 -15.82 12.95 15.33
C ALA A 360 -16.63 12.50 14.12
N LEU A 361 -16.87 11.20 14.01
CA LEU A 361 -17.62 10.61 12.90
C LEU A 361 -19.13 10.82 13.09
N ASN A 362 -19.84 10.99 11.99
CA ASN A 362 -21.28 11.20 11.94
C ASN A 362 -22.02 10.00 12.56
N GLU A 363 -22.76 10.26 13.64
CA GLU A 363 -23.47 9.23 14.39
C GLU A 363 -24.52 8.50 13.55
N LEU A 364 -25.20 9.23 12.66
CA LEU A 364 -26.27 8.66 11.81
C LEU A 364 -25.80 7.55 10.87
N ASP A 365 -24.52 7.54 10.51
CA ASP A 365 -23.95 6.52 9.63
C ASP A 365 -23.08 5.52 10.40
N TYR A 366 -22.26 5.98 11.33
CA TYR A 366 -21.27 5.13 12.01
C TYR A 366 -21.81 4.48 13.28
N VAL A 367 -22.55 5.21 14.13
CA VAL A 367 -23.13 4.66 15.36
C VAL A 367 -24.36 3.81 15.05
N SER A 368 -25.11 4.15 14.00
CA SER A 368 -26.26 3.35 13.54
C SER A 368 -25.90 2.06 12.79
N GLY A 369 -24.61 1.85 12.47
CA GLY A 369 -24.10 0.66 11.76
C GLY A 369 -24.33 0.65 10.25
N LYS A 370 -24.63 1.79 9.62
CA LYS A 370 -24.80 1.89 8.15
C LYS A 370 -23.48 2.03 7.39
N ALA A 371 -22.44 2.58 8.01
CA ALA A 371 -21.12 2.73 7.42
C ALA A 371 -20.22 1.54 7.77
N PRO A 372 -19.34 1.11 6.85
CA PRO A 372 -18.38 0.05 7.14
C PRO A 372 -17.36 0.50 8.19
N LEU A 373 -17.10 -0.37 9.17
CA LEU A 373 -16.02 -0.24 10.17
C LEU A 373 -14.86 -1.22 9.91
N SER A 374 -15.08 -2.19 9.03
CA SER A 374 -14.11 -3.17 8.54
C SER A 374 -14.19 -3.26 7.03
N PHE A 375 -13.06 -3.46 6.35
CA PHE A 375 -12.99 -3.32 4.90
C PHE A 375 -12.43 -4.57 4.22
N ASP A 376 -12.95 -4.89 3.04
CA ASP A 376 -12.40 -5.94 2.18
C ASP A 376 -11.11 -5.47 1.49
N VAL A 377 -11.06 -4.19 1.12
CA VAL A 377 -9.92 -3.55 0.46
C VAL A 377 -9.54 -2.29 1.21
N ILE A 378 -8.27 -2.18 1.61
CA ILE A 378 -7.68 -0.93 2.10
C ILE A 378 -6.58 -0.54 1.14
N ASP A 379 -6.70 0.61 0.48
CA ASP A 379 -5.66 1.18 -0.37
C ASP A 379 -5.05 2.39 0.32
N THR A 380 -3.75 2.33 0.64
CA THR A 380 -3.05 3.44 1.31
C THR A 380 -2.32 4.37 0.35
N SER A 381 -2.52 4.23 -0.96
CA SER A 381 -1.80 5.01 -1.98
C SER A 381 -0.28 4.98 -1.70
N ASN A 382 0.41 6.09 -2.00
CA ASN A 382 1.82 6.31 -1.70
C ASN A 382 2.10 6.84 -0.28
N LEU A 383 1.15 6.75 0.66
CA LEU A 383 1.32 7.29 2.02
C LEU A 383 2.50 6.66 2.78
N CYS A 384 2.98 5.48 2.37
CA CYS A 384 4.22 4.89 2.89
C CYS A 384 5.44 5.80 2.73
N ASP A 385 5.49 6.61 1.67
CA ASP A 385 6.59 7.56 1.45
C ASP A 385 6.50 8.75 2.45
N HIS A 386 5.32 9.04 3.00
CA HIS A 386 5.05 10.18 3.87
C HIS A 386 5.02 9.83 5.38
N PHE A 387 4.35 8.73 5.75
CA PHE A 387 4.16 8.31 7.15
C PHE A 387 5.09 7.18 7.59
N GLY A 388 5.75 6.51 6.64
CA GLY A 388 6.40 5.23 6.89
C GLY A 388 5.40 4.08 7.04
N SER A 389 5.83 2.86 6.70
CA SER A 389 4.94 1.70 6.62
C SER A 389 4.43 1.21 7.98
N LEU A 390 5.23 1.33 9.05
CA LEU A 390 4.87 0.76 10.37
C LEU A 390 3.68 1.46 11.02
N VAL A 391 3.63 2.80 10.93
CA VAL A 391 2.52 3.58 11.48
C VAL A 391 1.24 3.29 10.71
N LEU A 392 1.33 3.18 9.39
CA LEU A 392 0.21 2.80 8.54
C LEU A 392 -0.30 1.41 8.89
N PHE A 393 0.57 0.42 9.04
CA PHE A 393 0.14 -0.93 9.44
C PHE A 393 -0.49 -0.98 10.83
N ALA A 394 0.06 -0.25 11.82
CA ALA A 394 -0.56 -0.15 13.14
C ALA A 394 -1.98 0.43 13.08
N ALA A 395 -2.21 1.42 12.20
CA ALA A 395 -3.50 2.06 12.03
C ALA A 395 -4.49 1.23 11.18
N THR A 396 -4.02 0.45 10.20
CA THR A 396 -4.91 -0.15 9.17
C THR A 396 -5.07 -1.65 9.33
N ALA A 397 -4.09 -2.36 9.90
CA ALA A 397 -4.17 -3.81 10.07
C ALA A 397 -5.39 -4.27 10.90
N PRO A 398 -5.86 -3.55 11.94
CA PRO A 398 -7.08 -3.94 12.65
C PRO A 398 -8.36 -3.85 11.82
N MET A 399 -8.42 -2.95 10.83
CA MET A 399 -9.62 -2.67 10.04
C MET A 399 -9.82 -3.63 8.85
N LEU A 400 -8.81 -4.43 8.51
CA LEU A 400 -8.89 -5.37 7.41
C LEU A 400 -9.77 -6.57 7.79
N ARG A 401 -10.81 -6.87 7.00
CA ARG A 401 -11.72 -8.00 7.28
C ARG A 401 -10.96 -9.33 7.31
N ASN A 402 -11.36 -10.25 8.19
CA ASN A 402 -10.74 -11.58 8.30
C ASN A 402 -11.27 -12.52 7.20
N SER A 403 -10.83 -12.31 5.97
CA SER A 403 -11.23 -13.06 4.78
C SER A 403 -10.03 -13.31 3.86
N VAL A 404 -10.03 -14.45 3.16
CA VAL A 404 -8.98 -14.86 2.21
C VAL A 404 -8.86 -13.88 1.04
N SER A 405 -9.99 -13.30 0.60
CA SER A 405 -10.03 -12.31 -0.46
C SER A 405 -9.52 -10.93 -0.05
N SER A 406 -9.61 -10.59 1.25
CA SER A 406 -9.31 -9.24 1.74
C SER A 406 -7.85 -8.87 1.56
N VAL A 407 -7.60 -7.61 1.23
CA VAL A 407 -6.25 -7.11 0.94
C VAL A 407 -6.05 -5.68 1.43
N LEU A 408 -4.85 -5.41 1.92
CA LEU A 408 -4.32 -4.08 2.14
C LEU A 408 -3.23 -3.83 1.09
N TYR A 409 -3.34 -2.72 0.36
CA TYR A 409 -2.36 -2.26 -0.60
C TYR A 409 -1.52 -1.13 -0.04
N THR A 410 -0.21 -1.23 -0.24
CA THR A 410 0.72 -0.11 -0.05
C THR A 410 1.43 0.19 -1.37
N GLU A 411 1.50 1.46 -1.73
CA GLU A 411 2.34 1.91 -2.84
C GLU A 411 3.57 2.65 -2.34
N VAL A 412 4.67 2.49 -3.07
CA VAL A 412 5.92 3.22 -2.86
C VAL A 412 6.32 3.81 -4.21
N LEU A 413 6.63 5.10 -4.24
CA LEU A 413 7.13 5.80 -5.42
C LEU A 413 8.60 6.19 -5.25
N ALA A 414 9.08 6.46 -4.03
CA ALA A 414 10.45 6.93 -3.78
C ALA A 414 11.50 5.79 -3.75
N LYS A 415 12.44 5.81 -4.70
CA LYS A 415 13.63 4.95 -4.76
C LYS A 415 14.69 5.45 -3.78
N MET A 416 14.49 5.22 -2.48
CA MET A 416 15.54 5.53 -1.50
C MET A 416 16.69 4.49 -1.58
N GLY A 417 17.73 4.82 -2.35
CA GLY A 417 18.99 4.06 -2.41
C GLY A 417 18.92 2.68 -3.09
N ARG A 418 20.05 1.94 -3.07
CA ARG A 418 20.15 0.60 -3.68
C ARG A 418 19.07 -0.31 -3.10
N VAL A 419 18.20 -0.79 -3.98
CA VAL A 419 17.07 -1.73 -3.77
C VAL A 419 17.45 -2.92 -2.86
N ILE A 420 18.73 -3.26 -2.81
CA ILE A 420 19.33 -4.35 -2.03
C ILE A 420 19.36 -4.09 -0.51
N GLN A 421 19.59 -2.86 -0.04
CA GLN A 421 19.60 -2.56 1.41
C GLN A 421 18.18 -2.42 2.01
N LYS A 422 17.15 -2.23 1.16
CA LYS A 422 15.73 -2.21 1.58
C LYS A 422 15.09 -3.59 1.69
N ARG A 423 15.77 -4.64 1.21
CA ARG A 423 15.39 -6.03 1.50
C ARG A 423 15.30 -6.21 3.03
N SER A 424 16.31 -5.82 3.81
CA SER A 424 16.32 -6.12 5.26
C SER A 424 15.25 -5.41 6.11
N SER A 425 14.86 -4.17 5.81
CA SER A 425 13.87 -3.44 6.61
C SER A 425 12.46 -3.99 6.40
N ILE A 426 11.95 -3.97 5.17
CA ILE A 426 10.60 -4.48 4.84
C ILE A 426 10.48 -5.98 5.17
N ILE A 427 11.54 -6.78 4.96
CA ILE A 427 11.54 -8.23 5.24
C ILE A 427 11.53 -8.54 6.74
N CYS A 428 12.32 -7.83 7.56
CA CYS A 428 12.26 -8.08 9.01
C CYS A 428 10.97 -7.54 9.62
N PHE A 429 10.42 -6.42 9.12
CA PHE A 429 9.14 -5.89 9.60
C PHE A 429 7.96 -6.75 9.16
N ALA A 430 7.96 -7.26 7.92
CA ALA A 430 7.03 -8.31 7.48
C ALA A 430 7.19 -9.59 8.30
N ALA A 431 8.39 -9.88 8.81
CA ALA A 431 8.62 -11.02 9.68
C ALA A 431 8.06 -10.84 11.11
N MET A 432 7.74 -9.61 11.53
CA MET A 432 7.25 -9.29 12.89
C MET A 432 5.75 -8.94 12.90
N LEU A 433 5.20 -8.42 11.80
CA LEU A 433 3.74 -8.25 11.58
C LEU A 433 3.04 -9.56 11.17
N ARG A 434 3.76 -10.68 11.11
CA ARG A 434 3.26 -12.04 10.81
C ARG A 434 1.97 -12.44 11.55
N PRO A 435 1.70 -12.03 12.81
CA PRO A 435 0.42 -12.32 13.45
C PRO A 435 -0.80 -11.63 12.80
N CYS A 436 -0.59 -10.65 11.92
CA CYS A 436 -1.62 -9.71 11.45
C CYS A 436 -1.69 -9.58 9.92
N LEU A 437 -0.53 -9.50 9.24
CA LEU A 437 -0.41 -9.21 7.81
C LEU A 437 0.72 -10.03 7.17
N PHE A 438 0.50 -10.43 5.93
CA PHE A 438 1.37 -11.31 5.15
C PHE A 438 1.57 -10.75 3.73
N PRO A 439 2.78 -10.34 3.32
CA PRO A 439 3.04 -9.84 1.97
C PRO A 439 3.08 -10.99 0.97
N ILE A 440 1.95 -11.32 0.33
CA ILE A 440 1.83 -12.54 -0.47
C ILE A 440 2.84 -12.61 -1.61
N ASP A 441 3.08 -11.48 -2.29
CA ASP A 441 3.97 -11.42 -3.46
C ASP A 441 5.43 -11.72 -3.10
N TYR A 442 5.82 -11.41 -1.86
CA TYR A 442 7.11 -11.72 -1.25
C TYR A 442 7.34 -13.21 -1.14
N TRP A 443 6.37 -13.91 -0.59
CA TRP A 443 6.47 -15.33 -0.33
C TRP A 443 6.25 -16.18 -1.57
N THR A 444 5.46 -15.70 -2.53
CA THR A 444 5.29 -16.40 -3.80
C THR A 444 6.41 -16.07 -4.78
N ASN A 445 7.23 -15.04 -4.55
CA ASN A 445 8.14 -14.46 -5.55
C ASN A 445 7.48 -14.32 -6.93
N THR A 446 6.27 -13.77 -6.95
CA THR A 446 5.49 -13.62 -8.18
C THR A 446 4.62 -12.39 -8.09
N SER A 447 4.63 -11.58 -9.15
CA SER A 447 3.91 -10.32 -9.27
C SER A 447 3.14 -10.31 -10.60
N PRO A 448 1.93 -9.71 -10.64
CA PRO A 448 1.22 -9.46 -11.89
C PRO A 448 1.79 -8.22 -12.61
N LEU A 449 2.51 -7.34 -11.89
CA LEU A 449 3.18 -6.16 -12.42
C LEU A 449 4.63 -6.48 -12.79
N SER A 450 5.06 -6.04 -13.98
CA SER A 450 6.44 -6.16 -14.45
C SER A 450 7.34 -5.09 -13.82
N ALA A 451 8.15 -5.48 -12.85
CA ALA A 451 9.18 -4.61 -12.27
C ALA A 451 10.21 -4.16 -13.34
N SER A 452 10.44 -5.01 -14.35
CA SER A 452 11.33 -4.71 -15.47
C SER A 452 10.81 -3.55 -16.31
N ASP A 453 9.50 -3.48 -16.60
CA ASP A 453 8.95 -2.37 -17.40
C ASP A 453 8.91 -1.04 -16.64
N GLU A 454 8.89 -1.09 -15.30
CA GLU A 454 9.01 0.08 -14.44
C GLU A 454 10.45 0.61 -14.34
N GLU A 455 11.47 -0.24 -14.31
CA GLU A 455 12.87 0.19 -14.15
C GLU A 455 13.63 0.38 -15.48
N ALA A 456 13.32 -0.42 -16.51
CA ALA A 456 14.04 -0.41 -17.79
C ALA A 456 14.05 0.98 -18.46
N PRO A 457 12.91 1.67 -18.66
CA PRO A 457 12.90 2.91 -19.41
C PRO A 457 13.79 3.98 -18.76
N SER A 458 13.72 4.11 -17.43
CA SER A 458 14.59 5.04 -16.72
C SER A 458 16.07 4.65 -16.76
N ALA A 459 16.38 3.35 -16.63
CA ALA A 459 17.75 2.87 -16.70
C ALA A 459 18.37 3.07 -18.09
N ILE A 460 17.59 2.83 -19.16
CA ILE A 460 17.99 3.02 -20.55
C ILE A 460 18.20 4.50 -20.84
N LEU A 461 17.24 5.36 -20.49
CA LEU A 461 17.36 6.79 -20.74
C LEU A 461 18.54 7.40 -19.98
N SER A 462 18.79 6.97 -18.74
CA SER A 462 19.96 7.38 -17.97
C SER A 462 21.28 7.01 -18.66
N GLN A 463 21.38 5.80 -19.25
CA GLN A 463 22.57 5.40 -20.01
C GLN A 463 22.76 6.26 -21.28
N ILE A 464 21.67 6.55 -22.01
CA ILE A 464 21.70 7.33 -23.26
C ILE A 464 22.06 8.80 -22.99
N THR A 465 21.40 9.41 -22.01
CA THR A 465 21.53 10.85 -21.71
C THR A 465 22.66 11.19 -20.76
N LYS A 466 23.32 10.18 -20.17
CA LYS A 466 24.31 10.31 -19.08
C LYS A 466 23.80 11.06 -17.85
N GLN A 467 22.48 11.16 -17.68
CA GLN A 467 21.86 11.74 -16.48
C GLN A 467 21.66 10.66 -15.39
N PRO A 468 21.61 11.06 -14.10
CA PRO A 468 21.30 10.12 -13.03
C PRO A 468 19.94 9.44 -13.25
N ARG A 469 19.85 8.16 -12.86
CA ARG A 469 18.59 7.40 -12.94
C ARG A 469 17.50 8.10 -12.14
N SER A 470 16.25 7.90 -12.55
CA SER A 470 15.10 8.38 -11.78
C SER A 470 15.19 7.84 -10.34
N PRO A 471 15.03 8.72 -9.34
CA PRO A 471 14.94 8.32 -7.94
C PRO A 471 13.54 7.77 -7.62
N GLN A 472 12.74 7.36 -8.61
CA GLN A 472 11.40 6.81 -8.38
C GLN A 472 11.21 5.43 -9.02
N MET A 473 10.47 4.56 -8.34
CA MET A 473 10.00 3.26 -8.83
C MET A 473 8.62 3.01 -8.25
N TYR A 474 7.63 2.68 -9.09
CA TYR A 474 6.29 2.34 -8.62
C TYR A 474 6.25 0.88 -8.16
N LEU A 475 5.97 0.67 -6.88
CA LEU A 475 5.79 -0.64 -6.29
C LEU A 475 4.43 -0.68 -5.60
N ARG A 476 3.57 -1.62 -5.99
CA ARG A 476 2.30 -1.90 -5.31
C ARG A 476 2.36 -3.27 -4.64
N ILE A 477 2.34 -3.29 -3.32
CA ILE A 477 2.51 -4.50 -2.49
C ILE A 477 1.16 -4.92 -1.91
N ARG A 478 0.87 -6.23 -1.95
CA ARG A 478 -0.34 -6.84 -1.39
C ARG A 478 -0.07 -7.48 -0.03
N TRP A 479 -0.78 -7.00 0.98
CA TRP A 479 -0.77 -7.55 2.32
C TRP A 479 -2.10 -8.24 2.59
N LYS A 480 -2.06 -9.55 2.86
CA LYS A 480 -3.23 -10.38 3.19
C LYS A 480 -3.20 -10.81 4.65
N ARG A 481 -4.33 -11.32 5.15
CA ARG A 481 -4.31 -12.03 6.44
C ARG A 481 -3.50 -13.32 6.31
N PRO A 482 -2.80 -13.75 7.38
CA PRO A 482 -2.22 -15.08 7.43
C PRO A 482 -3.29 -16.13 7.20
N ASN A 483 -2.96 -17.19 6.48
CA ASN A 483 -3.95 -18.16 6.06
C ASN A 483 -4.59 -18.87 7.26
N GLN A 484 -5.91 -19.00 7.24
CA GLN A 484 -6.68 -19.80 8.18
C GLN A 484 -7.57 -20.72 7.36
N ASN A 485 -7.40 -22.04 7.50
CA ASN A 485 -8.26 -22.95 6.76
C ASN A 485 -9.70 -22.85 7.29
N THR A 486 -10.64 -22.46 6.42
CA THR A 486 -12.03 -22.17 6.81
C THR A 486 -12.86 -23.42 7.14
N SER A 487 -12.34 -24.62 6.88
CA SER A 487 -13.02 -25.88 7.12
C SER A 487 -12.90 -26.41 8.55
N SER A 488 -11.97 -25.88 9.38
CA SER A 488 -11.71 -26.45 10.71
C SER A 488 -11.30 -25.47 11.81
N CYS A 489 -11.13 -24.17 11.52
CA CYS A 489 -10.65 -23.20 12.51
C CYS A 489 -11.71 -22.14 12.84
N PRO A 490 -11.87 -21.73 14.11
CA PRO A 490 -12.94 -20.83 14.50
C PRO A 490 -12.66 -19.39 14.08
N THR A 491 -13.72 -18.59 13.98
CA THR A 491 -13.71 -17.18 13.57
C THR A 491 -12.78 -16.33 14.45
N GLY A 492 -11.61 -15.93 13.92
CA GLY A 492 -10.69 -14.98 14.58
C GLY A 492 -9.20 -15.28 14.33
N LEU A 493 -8.32 -14.28 14.40
CA LEU A 493 -6.87 -14.48 14.20
C LEU A 493 -6.23 -15.07 15.48
N PRO A 494 -5.41 -16.15 15.44
CA PRO A 494 -4.79 -16.73 16.62
C PRO A 494 -3.70 -15.81 17.20
N LYS A 495 -3.70 -15.61 18.51
CA LYS A 495 -2.62 -14.89 19.19
C LYS A 495 -1.35 -15.73 19.22
N ILE A 496 -0.19 -15.07 19.20
CA ILE A 496 1.12 -15.73 19.23
C ILE A 496 1.77 -15.53 20.60
N GLN A 497 2.25 -16.61 21.21
CA GLN A 497 2.98 -16.60 22.46
C GLN A 497 4.47 -16.32 22.24
N PHE A 498 5.06 -15.48 23.09
CA PHE A 498 6.49 -15.19 23.10
C PHE A 498 7.06 -15.27 24.52
N GLU A 499 8.35 -15.63 24.62
CA GLU A 499 9.13 -15.35 25.84
C GLU A 499 9.38 -13.84 25.96
N ALA A 500 9.32 -13.32 27.19
CA ALA A 500 9.35 -11.89 27.44
C ALA A 500 10.64 -11.22 26.92
N ASP A 501 11.80 -11.82 27.20
CA ASP A 501 13.10 -11.28 26.80
C ASP A 501 13.29 -11.37 25.27
N GLU A 502 12.81 -12.42 24.62
CA GLU A 502 12.85 -12.56 23.16
C GLU A 502 11.99 -11.48 22.48
N LEU A 503 10.80 -11.21 23.01
CA LEU A 503 9.93 -10.15 22.51
C LEU A 503 10.57 -8.76 22.71
N ALA A 504 11.22 -8.53 23.86
CA ALA A 504 11.94 -7.30 24.14
C ALA A 504 13.02 -7.02 23.08
N HIS A 505 13.84 -8.02 22.74
CA HIS A 505 14.87 -7.89 21.71
C HIS A 505 14.27 -7.63 20.31
N ILE A 506 13.15 -8.26 19.97
CA ILE A 506 12.43 -7.98 18.72
C ILE A 506 11.94 -6.53 18.68
N MET A 507 11.31 -6.05 19.76
CA MET A 507 10.84 -4.67 19.86
C MET A 507 12.01 -3.67 19.84
N TYR A 508 13.15 -4.02 20.42
CA TYR A 508 14.37 -3.22 20.41
C TYR A 508 14.94 -3.08 18.99
N GLU A 509 14.98 -4.16 18.20
CA GLU A 509 15.37 -4.09 16.80
C GLU A 509 14.43 -3.18 15.97
N ILE A 510 13.13 -3.22 16.25
CA ILE A 510 12.17 -2.30 15.63
C ILE A 510 12.48 -0.86 16.02
N TYR A 511 12.72 -0.61 17.31
CA TYR A 511 13.10 0.69 17.84
C TYR A 511 14.36 1.24 17.13
N LEU A 512 15.43 0.45 17.06
CA LEU A 512 16.69 0.84 16.40
C LEU A 512 16.49 1.23 14.93
N ARG A 513 15.62 0.52 14.22
CA ARG A 513 15.33 0.81 12.81
C ARG A 513 14.39 2.00 12.62
N MET A 514 13.41 2.18 13.50
CA MET A 514 12.54 3.36 13.49
C MET A 514 13.34 4.64 13.75
N PHE A 515 14.39 4.55 14.56
CA PHE A 515 15.24 5.68 14.95
C PHE A 515 16.66 5.57 14.38
N SER A 516 16.83 4.92 13.23
CA SER A 516 18.16 4.73 12.60
C SER A 516 18.81 6.06 12.18
N ASN A 517 18.00 7.10 11.97
CA ASN A 517 18.46 8.46 11.68
C ASN A 517 19.21 9.09 12.87
N GLU A 518 18.99 8.59 14.09
CA GLU A 518 19.65 9.09 15.31
C GLU A 518 20.99 8.41 15.58
N ASP A 519 21.41 7.42 14.78
CA ASP A 519 22.72 6.78 14.90
C ASP A 519 23.80 7.59 14.18
N TYR A 520 24.43 8.53 14.88
CA TYR A 520 25.42 9.43 14.27
C TYR A 520 26.68 8.69 13.81
N THR A 521 27.06 7.60 14.47
CA THR A 521 28.17 6.72 14.07
C THR A 521 27.94 6.09 12.69
N MET A 522 26.76 5.52 12.43
CA MET A 522 26.39 5.00 11.12
C MET A 522 26.28 6.09 10.06
N ASN A 523 25.78 7.27 10.43
CA ASN A 523 25.60 8.40 9.51
C ASN A 523 26.95 9.02 9.06
N LEU A 524 27.94 9.08 9.96
CA LEU A 524 29.30 9.57 9.65
C LEU A 524 30.11 8.55 8.83
N ALA A 525 29.95 7.25 9.08
CA ALA A 525 30.67 6.18 8.38
C ALA A 525 30.21 5.97 6.92
N ASN A 526 29.00 6.40 6.56
CA ASN A 526 28.36 6.07 5.28
C ASN A 526 28.07 7.32 4.40
N GLY A 527 29.10 8.05 4.00
CA GLY A 527 29.02 9.34 3.29
C GLY A 527 28.48 9.38 1.85
N SER A 528 27.64 8.44 1.40
CA SER A 528 27.09 8.46 0.04
C SER A 528 25.92 9.44 -0.16
N LEU A 529 25.76 10.01 -1.37
CA LEU A 529 24.64 10.90 -1.76
C LEU A 529 23.26 10.26 -1.51
N GLY A 530 23.12 8.94 -1.67
CA GLY A 530 21.87 8.23 -1.39
C GLY A 530 21.53 8.12 0.11
N ASN A 531 22.54 8.23 0.99
CA ASN A 531 22.32 8.27 2.45
C ASN A 531 22.01 9.68 2.95
N ARG A 532 22.49 10.74 2.27
CA ARG A 532 22.01 12.10 2.54
C ARG A 532 20.49 12.19 2.35
N GLN A 533 19.92 11.55 1.34
CA GLN A 533 18.45 11.45 1.19
C GLN A 533 17.75 10.63 2.29
N ARG A 534 18.43 9.64 2.91
CA ARG A 534 17.89 8.88 4.06
C ARG A 534 17.76 9.75 5.32
N SER A 535 18.68 10.68 5.53
CA SER A 535 18.65 11.60 6.67
C SER A 535 17.59 12.71 6.57
N ASN A 536 16.80 12.75 5.48
CA ASN A 536 15.85 13.83 5.21
C ASN A 536 14.44 13.60 5.78
N MET A 537 14.07 12.37 6.14
CA MET A 537 12.68 12.08 6.54
C MET A 537 12.64 11.42 7.92
N VAL A 538 12.16 12.18 8.91
CA VAL A 538 11.86 11.68 10.25
C VAL A 538 10.42 11.19 10.25
N TRP A 539 10.20 9.95 9.79
CA TRP A 539 8.85 9.38 9.74
C TRP A 539 8.29 9.01 11.11
N TYR A 540 9.17 8.70 12.06
CA TYR A 540 8.80 8.06 13.31
C TYR A 540 9.24 8.88 14.52
N HIS A 541 8.40 8.89 15.54
CA HIS A 541 8.72 9.35 16.89
C HIS A 541 8.27 8.30 17.93
N ARG A 542 8.57 8.52 19.22
CA ARG A 542 8.33 7.52 20.28
C ARG A 542 6.84 7.17 20.44
N ALA A 543 5.93 8.12 20.27
CA ALA A 543 4.49 7.81 20.27
C ALA A 543 4.04 6.94 19.07
N SER A 544 4.69 7.04 17.90
CA SER A 544 4.51 6.12 16.78
C SER A 544 5.01 4.71 17.12
N PHE A 545 6.14 4.59 17.82
CA PHE A 545 6.62 3.28 18.30
C PHE A 545 5.63 2.68 19.32
N ALA A 546 5.10 3.48 20.23
CA ALA A 546 4.09 3.04 21.20
C ALA A 546 2.77 2.58 20.53
N SER A 547 2.41 3.08 19.34
CA SER A 547 1.25 2.54 18.59
C SER A 547 1.54 1.16 18.01
N VAL A 548 2.76 0.93 17.53
CA VAL A 548 3.23 -0.39 17.08
C VAL A 548 3.28 -1.39 18.25
N VAL A 549 3.79 -0.97 19.41
CA VAL A 549 3.79 -1.82 20.62
C VAL A 549 2.36 -2.16 21.04
N ASN A 550 1.41 -1.21 20.97
CA ASN A 550 0.01 -1.50 21.29
C ASN A 550 -0.63 -2.48 20.31
N LEU A 551 -0.30 -2.39 19.02
CA LEU A 551 -0.69 -3.39 18.03
C LEU A 551 -0.21 -4.80 18.47
N PHE A 552 1.05 -4.94 18.88
CA PHE A 552 1.57 -6.21 19.39
C PHE A 552 0.87 -6.66 20.67
N LYS A 553 0.60 -5.76 21.62
CA LYS A 553 -0.15 -6.06 22.84
C LYS A 553 -1.52 -6.67 22.58
N SER A 554 -2.19 -6.23 21.51
CA SER A 554 -3.48 -6.81 21.11
C SER A 554 -3.39 -8.23 20.55
N ARG A 555 -2.20 -8.70 20.10
CA ARG A 555 -2.00 -9.94 19.32
C ARG A 555 -1.00 -10.94 19.91
N VAL A 556 -0.20 -10.53 20.90
CA VAL A 556 0.87 -11.33 21.50
C VAL A 556 0.55 -11.66 22.97
N ILE A 557 0.78 -12.91 23.33
CA ILE A 557 0.70 -13.41 24.71
C ILE A 557 2.12 -13.50 25.26
N CYS A 558 2.43 -12.71 26.28
CA CYS A 558 3.71 -12.78 27.01
C CYS A 558 3.53 -12.17 28.40
N ASP A 559 4.55 -12.29 29.26
CA ASP A 559 4.69 -11.42 30.42
C ASP A 559 5.12 -10.02 29.95
N TRP A 560 4.12 -9.17 29.70
CA TRP A 560 4.32 -7.82 29.19
C TRP A 560 5.10 -6.93 30.16
N ASN A 561 4.96 -7.13 31.47
CA ASN A 561 5.70 -6.34 32.46
C ASN A 561 7.20 -6.63 32.35
N LYS A 562 7.55 -7.93 32.30
CA LYS A 562 8.94 -8.34 32.08
C LYS A 562 9.45 -7.89 30.71
N ALA A 563 8.66 -8.08 29.64
CA ALA A 563 9.08 -7.72 28.28
C ALA A 563 9.36 -6.22 28.13
N MET A 564 8.52 -5.37 28.72
CA MET A 564 8.71 -3.92 28.72
C MET A 564 9.91 -3.51 29.60
N GLY A 565 10.11 -4.14 30.76
CA GLY A 565 11.29 -3.93 31.59
C GLY A 565 12.59 -4.23 30.83
N SER A 566 12.70 -5.41 30.23
CA SER A 566 13.88 -5.80 29.44
C SER A 566 14.10 -4.90 28.22
N LEU A 567 13.03 -4.47 27.54
CA LEU A 567 13.14 -3.54 26.40
C LEU A 567 13.71 -2.19 26.83
N ILE A 568 13.34 -1.73 28.00
CA ILE A 568 13.79 -0.45 28.56
C ILE A 568 15.26 -0.54 28.94
N ASP A 569 15.66 -1.61 29.62
CA ASP A 569 17.06 -1.88 29.92
C ASP A 569 17.91 -1.93 28.64
N LEU A 570 17.40 -2.53 27.55
CA LEU A 570 18.10 -2.55 26.26
C LEU A 570 18.25 -1.16 25.65
N ILE A 571 17.21 -0.32 25.73
CA ILE A 571 17.24 1.06 25.22
C ILE A 571 18.23 1.91 26.05
N ASP A 572 18.23 1.76 27.37
CA ASP A 572 19.04 2.57 28.29
C ASP A 572 20.53 2.24 28.23
N ASN A 573 20.84 0.95 28.03
CA ASN A 573 22.21 0.47 27.93
C ASN A 573 22.81 0.63 26.52
N ARG A 574 22.09 1.26 25.58
CA ARG A 574 22.60 1.53 24.23
C ARG A 574 23.86 2.41 24.30
N PRO A 575 24.98 2.02 23.68
CA PRO A 575 26.15 2.89 23.54
C PRO A 575 25.77 4.06 22.64
N MET A 576 25.69 5.26 23.22
CA MET A 576 25.32 6.49 22.55
C MET A 576 26.39 7.56 22.76
N LEU A 577 26.61 8.42 21.77
CA LEU A 577 27.49 9.59 21.91
C LEU A 577 26.99 10.53 23.03
N LEU A 578 27.87 11.33 23.63
CA LEU A 578 27.50 12.24 24.73
C LEU A 578 26.33 13.20 24.40
N LEU A 579 26.23 13.66 23.13
CA LEU A 579 25.12 14.49 22.65
C LEU A 579 23.81 13.69 22.51
N GLU A 580 23.90 12.42 22.12
CA GLU A 580 22.77 11.50 22.08
C GLU A 580 22.29 11.17 23.51
N ARG A 581 23.18 11.00 24.49
CA ARG A 581 22.82 10.77 25.91
C ARG A 581 21.97 11.90 26.52
N ALA A 582 22.19 13.16 26.12
CA ALA A 582 21.40 14.30 26.56
C ALA A 582 20.00 14.38 25.91
N ILE A 583 19.82 13.71 24.77
CA ILE A 583 18.56 13.64 24.00
C ILE A 583 17.79 12.34 24.32
N ALA A 584 18.50 11.25 24.64
CA ALA A 584 18.00 9.88 24.71
C ALA A 584 17.55 9.41 26.10
N LYS A 585 17.86 10.12 27.19
CA LYS A 585 17.36 9.80 28.55
C LYS A 585 15.85 10.05 28.73
N ASN A 586 15.09 10.03 27.64
CA ASN A 586 13.72 10.49 27.56
C ASN A 586 12.80 9.36 27.18
N TYR A 587 12.32 8.65 28.20
CA TYR A 587 11.13 7.84 28.05
C TYR A 587 9.98 8.76 27.69
N SER A 588 9.25 8.40 26.64
CA SER A 588 7.91 8.95 26.44
C SER A 588 7.09 8.70 27.72
N PRO A 589 6.23 9.64 28.16
CA PRO A 589 5.30 9.43 29.28
C PRO A 589 4.58 8.08 29.22
N THR A 590 4.34 7.60 27.98
CA THR A 590 3.67 6.35 27.66
C THR A 590 4.51 5.10 28.01
N PHE A 591 5.84 5.16 27.89
CA PHE A 591 6.76 4.05 28.21
C PHE A 591 7.01 3.92 29.71
N THR A 592 7.14 5.04 30.42
CA THR A 592 7.31 5.07 31.88
C THR A 592 6.03 4.72 32.65
N ALA A 593 4.85 4.97 32.07
CA ALA A 593 3.56 4.58 32.66
C ALA A 593 3.25 3.08 32.50
N ASP A 594 3.70 2.42 31.42
CA ASP A 594 3.53 0.97 31.22
C ASP A 594 4.37 0.16 32.25
N ILE A 595 5.57 0.61 32.66
CA ILE A 595 6.37 -0.07 33.72
C ILE A 595 5.68 -0.03 35.09
N ALA A 596 4.92 1.03 35.37
CA ALA A 596 4.24 1.19 36.66
C ALA A 596 3.15 0.12 36.91
N SER A 597 2.87 -0.74 35.94
CA SER A 597 1.89 -1.83 35.98
C SER A 597 2.44 -3.18 36.47
N GLY A 598 3.74 -3.28 36.76
CA GLY A 598 4.30 -4.33 37.61
C GLY A 598 4.20 -3.88 39.06
N GLY A 599 3.34 -4.53 39.86
CA GLY A 599 3.23 -4.23 41.29
C GLY A 599 4.50 -4.57 42.04
N ASP A 600 5.55 -3.74 41.95
CA ASP A 600 6.48 -3.46 43.05
C ASP A 600 7.44 -2.29 42.77
N SER A 601 7.54 -1.41 43.78
CA SER A 601 8.63 -0.50 44.17
C SER A 601 9.29 0.53 43.21
N ALA A 602 9.14 0.49 41.88
CA ALA A 602 9.91 1.42 41.03
C ALA A 602 9.36 2.86 41.02
N PHE A 603 8.03 3.04 40.90
CA PHE A 603 7.41 4.36 40.82
C PHE A 603 7.35 5.09 42.17
N SER A 604 7.33 4.35 43.29
CA SER A 604 7.36 4.93 44.64
C SER A 604 8.72 5.53 45.01
N ARG A 605 9.76 5.28 44.20
CA ARG A 605 11.10 5.88 44.39
C ARG A 605 11.28 7.20 43.65
N VAL A 606 10.40 7.55 42.69
CA VAL A 606 10.63 8.67 41.76
C VAL A 606 9.65 9.84 41.95
N VAL A 607 8.45 9.61 42.50
CA VAL A 607 7.54 10.71 42.86
C VAL A 607 7.86 11.16 44.28
N PRO A 608 8.41 12.37 44.50
CA PRO A 608 8.47 12.92 45.86
C PRO A 608 7.03 12.99 46.37
N ARG A 609 6.76 12.44 47.56
CA ARG A 609 5.48 12.66 48.23
C ARG A 609 5.29 14.18 48.31
N ILE A 610 4.36 14.73 47.52
CA ILE A 610 3.98 16.13 47.62
C ILE A 610 3.33 16.25 49.00
N ILE A 611 4.07 16.84 49.93
CA ILE A 611 3.53 17.17 51.24
C ILE A 611 2.50 18.27 51.00
N HIS A 612 1.21 17.97 51.24
CA HIS A 612 0.18 19.01 51.29
C HIS A 612 0.49 19.92 52.48
N ILE A 613 1.14 21.04 52.18
CA ILE A 613 1.21 22.20 53.07
C ILE A 613 -0.02 23.05 52.72
N ASP A 614 -0.73 23.60 53.71
CA ASP A 614 -1.94 24.46 53.56
C ASP A 614 -1.69 25.81 52.83
N ARG A 615 -0.88 25.82 51.77
CA ARG A 615 -0.61 26.96 50.88
C ARG A 615 -1.18 26.68 49.49
N LYS A 616 -1.93 27.64 48.94
CA LYS A 616 -2.31 27.67 47.51
C LYS A 616 -1.12 28.13 46.68
N TRP A 617 -0.71 27.35 45.68
CA TRP A 617 0.47 27.57 44.84
C TRP A 617 0.18 28.32 43.52
N GLY A 618 -1.07 28.30 43.06
CA GLY A 618 -1.55 28.85 41.79
C GLY A 618 -1.21 28.01 40.56
N ASP A 619 -0.82 26.75 40.74
CA ASP A 619 -0.34 25.85 39.67
C ASP A 619 -0.85 24.41 39.84
N LEU A 620 -0.29 23.47 39.06
CA LEU A 620 -0.70 22.05 39.04
C LEU A 620 -0.73 21.40 40.43
N ARG A 621 0.06 21.89 41.40
CA ARG A 621 0.11 21.35 42.78
C ARG A 621 -1.17 21.59 43.58
N ASP A 622 -2.03 22.51 43.14
CA ASP A 622 -3.32 22.80 43.78
C ASP A 622 -4.46 21.88 43.29
N TRP A 623 -4.21 21.05 42.27
CA TRP A 623 -5.23 20.17 41.72
C TRP A 623 -5.48 18.98 42.65
N LYS A 624 -6.76 18.72 42.97
CA LYS A 624 -7.15 17.59 43.84
C LYS A 624 -6.90 16.23 43.19
N ASP A 625 -7.14 16.13 41.88
CA ASP A 625 -7.01 14.91 41.08
C ASP A 625 -6.14 15.17 39.84
N ILE A 626 -4.82 15.27 40.05
CA ILE A 626 -3.85 15.44 38.97
C ILE A 626 -3.87 14.19 38.08
N PRO A 627 -4.26 14.28 36.80
CA PRO A 627 -4.18 13.14 35.91
C PRO A 627 -2.71 12.79 35.66
N PRO A 628 -2.37 11.51 35.40
CA PRO A 628 -0.99 11.07 35.20
C PRO A 628 -0.30 11.75 34.00
N VAL A 629 -1.11 12.21 33.04
CA VAL A 629 -0.67 12.97 31.87
C VAL A 629 -1.53 14.23 31.78
N VAL A 630 -0.89 15.36 31.50
CA VAL A 630 -1.53 16.66 31.25
C VAL A 630 -1.09 17.21 29.91
N CYS A 631 -1.82 18.19 29.41
CA CYS A 631 -1.53 18.84 28.14
C CYS A 631 -0.87 20.19 28.39
N ILE A 632 0.23 20.47 27.70
CA ILE A 632 0.80 21.82 27.59
C ILE A 632 0.32 22.43 26.28
N THR A 633 -0.23 23.63 26.36
CA THR A 633 -0.48 24.51 25.22
C THR A 633 0.48 25.69 25.29
N LEU A 634 1.35 25.82 24.28
CA LEU A 634 2.36 26.84 24.15
C LEU A 634 1.98 27.81 23.03
N LYS A 635 1.81 29.10 23.35
CA LYS A 635 1.65 30.19 22.39
C LYS A 635 3.02 30.66 21.93
N VAL A 636 3.40 30.30 20.71
CA VAL A 636 4.65 30.71 20.05
C VAL A 636 4.41 32.03 19.31
N PRO A 637 5.07 33.14 19.71
CA PRO A 637 4.86 34.43 19.08
C PRO A 637 5.21 34.44 17.59
N ARG A 638 4.43 35.17 16.78
CA ARG A 638 4.66 35.28 15.33
C ARG A 638 6.06 35.77 14.98
N SER A 639 6.64 36.65 15.78
CA SER A 639 7.97 37.23 15.54
C SER A 639 9.10 36.19 15.51
N THR A 640 8.97 35.08 16.25
CA THR A 640 10.01 34.04 16.34
C THR A 640 9.93 33.04 15.18
N LEU A 641 8.78 32.93 14.51
CA LEU A 641 8.59 32.07 13.34
C LEU A 641 9.27 32.62 12.07
N ARG A 642 9.84 33.83 12.13
CA ARG A 642 10.53 34.47 11.00
C ARG A 642 11.72 33.67 10.48
N VAL A 643 12.30 32.80 11.30
CA VAL A 643 13.36 31.85 10.88
C VAL A 643 12.92 30.97 9.71
N PHE A 644 11.63 30.63 9.66
CA PHE A 644 11.04 29.84 8.58
C PHE A 644 10.73 30.72 7.37
N SER A 645 10.24 31.94 7.54
CA SER A 645 9.84 32.79 6.41
C SER A 645 11.01 33.50 5.70
N LYS A 646 12.19 33.61 6.34
CA LYS A 646 13.37 34.29 5.76
C LYS A 646 14.20 33.41 4.83
N ALA A 647 14.23 32.11 5.06
CA ALA A 647 15.06 31.21 4.29
C ALA A 647 14.41 30.90 2.92
N ASN A 648 15.22 30.55 1.92
CA ASN A 648 14.73 30.22 0.59
C ASN A 648 13.82 28.96 0.69
N PRO A 649 12.55 29.00 0.24
CA PRO A 649 11.63 27.86 0.35
C PRO A 649 12.18 26.55 -0.20
N GLY A 650 12.95 26.60 -1.30
CA GLY A 650 13.59 25.41 -1.90
C GLY A 650 14.75 24.84 -1.07
N ALA A 651 15.32 25.61 -0.14
CA ALA A 651 16.40 25.19 0.75
C ALA A 651 15.88 24.71 2.12
N ILE A 652 14.68 25.15 2.54
CA ILE A 652 14.13 24.82 3.87
C ILE A 652 13.61 23.37 3.95
N GLY A 653 12.98 22.89 2.87
CA GLY A 653 12.27 21.62 2.89
C GLY A 653 11.13 21.60 3.92
N THR A 654 10.92 20.46 4.58
CA THR A 654 9.85 20.25 5.58
C THR A 654 10.44 19.86 6.94
N PRO A 655 11.04 20.81 7.69
CA PRO A 655 11.80 20.46 8.88
C PRO A 655 10.89 19.90 9.98
N PRO A 656 11.23 18.73 10.56
CA PRO A 656 10.50 18.15 11.69
C PRO A 656 10.70 19.00 12.95
N VAL A 657 9.64 19.16 13.74
CA VAL A 657 9.65 19.96 14.96
C VAL A 657 9.30 19.16 16.21
N HIS A 658 9.64 19.71 17.36
CA HIS A 658 9.34 19.13 18.66
C HIS A 658 9.14 20.19 19.75
N CYS A 659 8.71 19.73 20.91
CA CYS A 659 8.76 20.48 22.15
C CYS A 659 9.78 19.87 23.12
N ILE A 660 10.41 20.69 23.94
CA ILE A 660 11.32 20.27 25.00
C ILE A 660 10.85 20.85 26.32
N LEU A 661 10.87 20.03 27.36
CA LEU A 661 10.71 20.44 28.75
C LEU A 661 12.01 20.13 29.50
N LYS A 662 12.69 21.12 30.08
CA LYS A 662 13.95 20.89 30.80
C LYS A 662 14.06 21.73 32.07
N GLU A 663 14.96 21.33 32.95
CA GLU A 663 15.31 22.08 34.15
C GLU A 663 15.74 23.52 33.82
N GLY A 664 15.31 24.49 34.64
CA GLY A 664 15.69 25.90 34.47
C GLY A 664 17.14 26.16 34.85
N GLY A 665 17.93 26.76 33.94
CA GLY A 665 19.33 27.12 34.19
C GLY A 665 20.32 26.66 33.11
N THR A 666 21.62 26.87 33.34
CA THR A 666 22.71 26.63 32.36
C THR A 666 23.46 25.30 32.53
N THR A 667 23.02 24.42 33.43
CA THR A 667 23.72 23.15 33.68
C THR A 667 23.47 22.13 32.57
N LEU A 668 24.54 21.69 31.90
CA LEU A 668 24.55 20.63 30.89
C LEU A 668 24.11 19.25 31.43
N THR A 669 23.94 19.12 32.75
CA THR A 669 23.64 17.87 33.48
C THR A 669 22.20 17.77 34.00
N GLY A 670 21.37 18.79 33.77
CA GLY A 670 19.97 18.80 34.23
C GLY A 670 19.06 17.86 33.44
N TRP A 671 17.86 17.59 33.95
CA TRP A 671 16.88 16.75 33.24
C TRP A 671 16.29 17.51 32.04
N ARG A 672 16.02 16.80 30.94
CA ARG A 672 15.53 17.38 29.67
C ARG A 672 14.70 16.35 28.93
N ASN A 673 13.39 16.55 28.76
CA ASN A 673 12.44 15.70 28.04
C ASN A 673 12.07 16.26 26.66
N LEU A 674 11.97 15.40 25.64
CA LEU A 674 11.64 15.78 24.26
C LEU A 674 10.31 15.15 23.82
N PHE A 675 9.43 15.96 23.24
CA PHE A 675 8.08 15.61 22.79
C PHE A 675 7.89 15.96 21.32
N ALA A 676 8.05 14.98 20.43
CA ALA A 676 7.84 15.16 18.98
C ALA A 676 6.38 14.98 18.56
N ALA A 677 5.54 14.35 19.39
CA ALA A 677 4.10 14.25 19.18
C ALA A 677 3.43 15.56 19.61
N CYS A 678 3.37 16.53 18.70
CA CYS A 678 2.82 17.86 18.97
C CYS A 678 1.85 18.31 17.88
N HIS A 679 0.81 19.03 18.30
CA HIS A 679 -0.20 19.61 17.43
C HIS A 679 0.17 21.05 17.17
N LEU A 680 0.06 21.45 15.92
CA LEU A 680 0.33 22.82 15.49
C LEU A 680 -0.96 23.38 14.93
N VAL A 681 -1.28 24.62 15.29
CA VAL A 681 -2.41 25.36 14.71
C VAL A 681 -2.17 26.86 14.84
N PHE A 682 -2.53 27.64 13.81
CA PHE A 682 -2.42 29.09 13.86
C PHE A 682 -3.69 29.68 14.49
N GLY A 683 -3.50 30.62 15.41
CA GLY A 683 -4.61 31.24 16.11
C GLY A 683 -4.16 31.98 17.37
N ASP A 684 -5.16 32.34 18.18
CA ASP A 684 -4.93 32.79 19.54
C ASP A 684 -5.64 31.87 20.55
N GLY A 685 -5.08 31.75 21.74
CA GLY A 685 -5.60 30.96 22.84
C GLY A 685 -6.07 31.84 23.99
N GLU A 686 -7.33 31.70 24.40
CA GLU A 686 -7.86 32.37 25.59
C GLU A 686 -8.10 31.36 26.72
N LYS A 687 -7.93 31.84 27.97
CA LYS A 687 -8.24 31.06 29.18
C LYS A 687 -9.77 31.07 29.39
N TYR A 688 -10.41 29.91 29.40
CA TYR A 688 -11.86 29.83 29.60
C TYR A 688 -12.26 29.03 30.86
N THR A 689 -13.10 29.67 31.69
CA THR A 689 -13.86 29.16 32.85
C THR A 689 -13.12 28.54 34.05
N ASN A 690 -13.88 28.30 35.12
CA ASN A 690 -13.46 27.85 36.46
C ASN A 690 -12.91 26.40 36.50
N THR A 691 -12.94 25.66 35.39
CA THR A 691 -12.41 24.28 35.23
C THR A 691 -11.14 24.21 34.37
N PHE A 692 -10.63 25.35 33.87
CA PHE A 692 -9.41 25.53 33.06
C PHE A 692 -9.38 24.74 31.74
N GLU A 693 -10.08 25.26 30.72
CA GLU A 693 -9.99 24.82 29.32
C GLU A 693 -9.44 25.96 28.43
N VAL A 694 -8.71 25.59 27.36
CA VAL A 694 -8.15 26.55 26.38
C VAL A 694 -8.95 26.46 25.09
N HIS A 695 -9.52 27.59 24.66
CA HIS A 695 -10.19 27.71 23.37
C HIS A 695 -9.25 28.37 22.36
N ILE A 696 -9.23 27.87 21.13
CA ILE A 696 -8.43 28.43 20.03
C ILE A 696 -9.37 29.16 19.09
N GLN A 697 -9.14 30.45 18.92
CA GLN A 697 -9.72 31.18 17.80
C GLN A 697 -8.81 30.96 16.58
N PRO A 698 -9.23 30.19 15.57
CA PRO A 698 -8.41 29.95 14.39
C PRO A 698 -8.21 31.25 13.62
N ALA A 699 -7.08 31.35 12.92
CA ALA A 699 -6.77 32.50 12.08
C ALA A 699 -6.43 32.09 10.66
N ASP A 700 -6.89 32.90 9.71
CA ASP A 700 -6.66 32.70 8.29
C ASP A 700 -5.20 33.04 7.88
N GLY A 701 -4.75 32.43 6.79
CA GLY A 701 -3.47 32.76 6.14
C GLY A 701 -2.25 31.95 6.58
N GLY A 702 -2.39 31.02 7.54
CA GLY A 702 -1.36 30.04 7.89
C GLY A 702 0.06 30.61 8.06
N TRP A 703 1.05 30.08 7.34
CA TRP A 703 2.43 30.58 7.36
C TRP A 703 2.59 32.00 6.81
N GLY A 704 1.66 32.53 6.02
CA GLY A 704 1.64 33.91 5.54
C GLY A 704 0.88 34.89 6.43
N GLY A 705 0.13 34.40 7.43
CA GLY A 705 -0.73 35.20 8.30
C GLY A 705 0.01 36.05 9.36
N LEU A 706 -0.75 36.62 10.30
CA LEU A 706 -0.20 37.45 11.39
C LEU A 706 -0.29 36.80 12.79
N SER A 707 -1.02 35.70 12.91
CA SER A 707 -1.33 35.08 14.20
C SER A 707 -0.18 34.26 14.78
N SER A 708 -0.25 34.03 16.09
CA SER A 708 0.69 33.16 16.80
C SER A 708 0.49 31.70 16.38
N LEU A 709 1.52 30.88 16.62
CA LEU A 709 1.42 29.43 16.46
C LEU A 709 1.14 28.81 17.82
N ILE A 710 0.02 28.11 17.94
CA ILE A 710 -0.33 27.34 19.13
C ILE A 710 0.24 25.93 18.96
N VAL A 711 1.07 25.52 19.92
CA VAL A 711 1.71 24.21 19.95
C VAL A 711 1.19 23.44 21.15
N THR A 712 0.56 22.29 20.92
CA THR A 712 -0.07 21.48 21.97
C THR A 712 0.60 20.12 22.05
N PHE A 713 0.99 19.68 23.25
CA PHE A 713 1.63 18.37 23.45
C PHE A 713 1.37 17.83 24.86
N TYR A 714 1.26 16.52 24.97
CA TYR A 714 1.00 15.84 26.24
C TYR A 714 2.31 15.48 26.95
N VAL A 715 2.36 15.73 28.26
CA VAL A 715 3.53 15.50 29.13
C VAL A 715 3.12 14.73 30.39
N PRO A 716 4.03 13.97 31.02
CA PRO A 716 3.73 13.33 32.29
C PRO A 716 3.58 14.41 33.36
N ALA A 717 2.52 14.35 34.17
CA ALA A 717 2.29 15.37 35.20
C ALA A 717 3.46 15.47 36.18
N PHE A 718 4.12 14.35 36.51
CA PHE A 718 5.29 14.35 37.40
C PHE A 718 6.46 15.18 36.86
N ALA A 719 6.64 15.29 35.55
CA ALA A 719 7.75 16.05 34.96
C ALA A 719 7.61 17.55 35.24
N LEU A 720 6.36 18.04 35.33
CA LEU A 720 6.07 19.43 35.71
C LEU A 720 6.25 19.66 37.21
N LEU A 721 6.12 18.61 38.02
CA LEU A 721 6.27 18.70 39.47
C LEU A 721 7.73 18.69 39.93
N LEU A 722 8.68 18.30 39.07
CA LEU A 722 10.12 18.35 39.33
C LEU A 722 10.65 19.80 39.46
N ASP A 723 10.18 20.70 38.60
CA ASP A 723 10.50 22.13 38.65
C ASP A 723 9.29 22.97 38.17
N PRO A 724 8.26 23.14 39.02
CA PRO A 724 6.95 23.66 38.63
C PRO A 724 6.93 25.13 38.24
N ARG A 725 8.04 25.87 38.41
CA ARG A 725 8.10 27.30 38.11
C ARG A 725 9.22 27.69 37.15
N ASN A 726 10.38 27.03 37.23
CA ASN A 726 11.55 27.42 36.46
C ASN A 726 11.81 26.51 35.27
N ALA A 727 11.11 25.36 35.14
CA ALA A 727 11.28 24.50 33.99
C ALA A 727 11.01 25.27 32.69
N GLU A 728 11.93 25.08 31.74
CA GLU A 728 11.87 25.70 30.43
C GLU A 728 11.01 24.88 29.49
N VAL A 729 10.08 25.55 28.82
CA VAL A 729 9.28 25.01 27.72
C VAL A 729 9.80 25.60 26.42
N ILE A 730 10.21 24.74 25.50
CA ILE A 730 10.87 25.13 24.25
C ILE A 730 10.13 24.50 23.08
N PHE A 731 9.89 25.28 22.02
CA PHE A 731 9.53 24.80 20.69
C PHE A 731 10.76 24.90 19.78
N GLY A 732 11.11 23.81 19.10
CA GLY A 732 12.36 23.72 18.35
C GLY A 732 12.30 22.81 17.14
N ILE A 733 13.37 22.83 16.35
CA ILE A 733 13.55 22.01 15.16
C ILE A 733 14.34 20.75 15.54
N HIS A 734 13.85 19.60 15.12
CA HIS A 734 14.56 18.34 15.32
C HIS A 734 15.85 18.31 14.47
N SER A 735 16.97 18.04 15.11
CA SER A 735 18.29 18.09 14.48
C SER A 735 18.53 16.88 13.58
N THR A 736 18.61 17.12 12.28
CA THR A 736 18.90 16.15 11.22
C THR A 736 19.96 16.74 10.29
N SER A 737 20.61 15.93 9.47
CA SER A 737 21.63 16.44 8.53
C SER A 737 21.14 17.62 7.68
N PRO A 738 19.89 17.64 7.16
CA PRO A 738 19.36 18.80 6.42
C PRO A 738 18.99 20.00 7.29
N THR A 739 18.60 19.82 8.55
CA THR A 739 18.22 20.95 9.40
C THR A 739 19.43 21.59 10.08
N ARG A 740 20.62 21.00 9.99
CA ARG A 740 21.84 21.52 10.63
C ARG A 740 22.20 22.97 10.28
N TYR A 741 21.79 23.49 9.11
CA TYR A 741 22.06 24.89 8.78
C TYR A 741 21.34 25.87 9.71
N PHE A 742 20.25 25.46 10.37
CA PHE A 742 19.58 26.28 11.37
C PHE A 742 20.38 26.44 12.68
N ILE A 743 21.45 25.66 12.89
CA ILE A 743 22.29 25.77 14.10
C ILE A 743 22.94 27.15 14.17
N GLU A 744 23.28 27.76 13.04
CA GLU A 744 23.89 29.09 12.99
C GLU A 744 22.95 30.18 13.54
N GLU A 745 21.65 30.08 13.27
CA GLU A 745 20.64 31.07 13.70
C GLU A 745 19.99 30.72 15.05
N LEU A 746 19.72 29.44 15.31
CA LEU A 746 18.97 28.96 16.49
C LEU A 746 19.85 28.37 17.59
N GLY A 747 21.16 28.29 17.37
CA GLY A 747 22.12 27.66 18.27
C GLY A 747 22.01 26.13 18.32
N VAL A 748 22.84 25.51 19.18
CA VAL A 748 22.95 24.04 19.32
C VAL A 748 21.63 23.40 19.78
N ASP A 749 20.82 24.14 20.54
CA ASP A 749 19.51 23.68 21.02
C ASP A 749 18.40 23.77 19.97
N MET A 750 18.66 24.35 18.78
CA MET A 750 17.70 24.47 17.67
C MET A 750 16.35 25.09 18.09
N SER A 751 16.40 26.03 19.03
CA SER A 751 15.24 26.59 19.73
C SER A 751 14.62 27.73 18.94
N VAL A 752 13.40 27.53 18.44
CA VAL A 752 12.61 28.57 17.76
C VAL A 752 11.97 29.51 18.79
N TYR A 753 11.44 28.98 19.88
CA TYR A 753 10.89 29.77 20.98
C TYR A 753 11.14 29.07 22.32
N LYS A 754 11.45 29.86 23.34
CA LYS A 754 11.80 29.39 24.68
C LYS A 754 11.14 30.30 25.72
N THR A 755 10.53 29.70 26.73
CA THR A 755 9.92 30.37 27.88
C THR A 755 9.94 29.45 29.10
N THR A 756 9.44 29.90 30.25
CA THR A 756 9.28 29.11 31.48
C THR A 756 7.82 28.69 31.70
N LEU A 757 7.59 27.63 32.48
CA LEU A 757 6.25 27.20 32.92
C LEU A 757 5.46 28.29 33.66
N SER A 758 6.16 29.20 34.33
CA SER A 758 5.57 30.33 35.04
C SER A 758 4.99 31.43 34.13
N ASN A 759 5.25 31.38 32.81
CA ASN A 759 4.70 32.35 31.86
C ASN A 759 3.24 32.04 31.52
N GLY A 760 2.32 32.42 32.41
CA GLY A 760 0.88 32.19 32.26
C GLY A 760 0.22 32.92 31.07
N SER A 761 0.93 33.79 30.35
CA SER A 761 0.45 34.42 29.12
C SER A 761 0.70 33.56 27.88
N ASN A 762 1.70 32.67 27.92
CA ASN A 762 2.10 31.87 26.76
C ASN A 762 2.10 30.36 27.02
N VAL A 763 2.00 29.91 28.28
CA VAL A 763 2.00 28.50 28.65
C VAL A 763 0.76 28.19 29.47
N PHE A 764 -0.03 27.24 29.00
CA PHE A 764 -1.24 26.77 29.67
C PHE A 764 -1.13 25.26 29.93
N VAL A 765 -1.52 24.83 31.14
CA VAL A 765 -1.53 23.41 31.54
C VAL A 765 -2.96 22.95 31.77
N THR A 766 -3.48 22.13 30.87
CA THR A 766 -4.87 21.63 30.88
C THR A 766 -4.93 20.11 31.03
N ARG A 767 -6.11 19.57 31.36
CA ARG A 767 -6.32 18.11 31.37
C ARG A 767 -6.29 17.52 29.94
N HIS A 768 -6.93 18.21 28.98
CA HIS A 768 -7.01 17.80 27.58
C HIS A 768 -6.50 18.91 26.66
N GLY A 769 -6.12 18.53 25.44
CA GLY A 769 -5.79 19.48 24.40
C GLY A 769 -6.98 20.37 24.03
N PRO A 770 -6.75 21.56 23.45
CA PRO A 770 -7.82 22.48 23.06
C PRO A 770 -8.91 21.80 22.22
N GLY A 771 -10.17 21.97 22.61
CA GLY A 771 -11.34 21.35 21.94
C GLY A 771 -11.52 19.84 22.19
N GLN A 772 -10.59 19.16 22.86
CA GLN A 772 -10.71 17.72 23.17
C GLN A 772 -11.43 17.51 24.50
N THR A 773 -12.34 16.53 24.53
CA THR A 773 -13.08 16.14 25.74
C THR A 773 -12.58 14.85 26.37
N ARG A 774 -11.59 14.21 25.74
CA ARG A 774 -11.01 12.93 26.16
C ARG A 774 -9.56 12.83 25.68
N PHE A 775 -8.84 11.86 26.24
CA PHE A 775 -7.53 11.47 25.74
C PHE A 775 -7.66 10.76 24.36
N LEU A 776 -6.60 10.85 23.56
CA LEU A 776 -6.38 10.32 22.20
C LEU A 776 -6.27 8.77 22.09
N SER A 777 -7.31 8.03 21.78
CA SER A 777 -7.28 6.56 21.70
C SER A 777 -6.57 5.99 20.46
N ALA A 778 -5.92 4.84 20.60
CA ALA A 778 -5.31 4.06 19.52
C ALA A 778 -5.45 2.55 19.81
N PRO A 779 -6.68 1.99 19.76
CA PRO A 779 -7.04 0.75 20.44
C PRO A 779 -6.41 -0.53 19.85
N GLY A 780 -6.09 -0.57 18.56
CA GLY A 780 -5.57 -1.77 17.90
C GLY A 780 -6.70 -2.75 17.54
N PHE A 781 -6.45 -4.06 17.64
CA PHE A 781 -7.48 -5.08 17.38
C PHE A 781 -8.51 -5.17 18.51
N SER A 782 -9.79 -5.21 18.14
CA SER A 782 -10.90 -5.25 19.10
C SER A 782 -11.10 -6.64 19.72
N ALA A 783 -11.87 -6.75 20.81
CA ALA A 783 -12.20 -8.03 21.43
C ALA A 783 -12.95 -9.00 20.48
N PRO A 784 -13.92 -8.56 19.64
CA PRO A 784 -14.52 -9.38 18.59
C PRO A 784 -13.49 -9.98 17.62
N ASP A 785 -12.45 -9.23 17.24
CA ASP A 785 -11.38 -9.70 16.34
C ASP A 785 -10.48 -10.77 17.00
N ASN A 786 -10.43 -10.76 18.33
CA ASN A 786 -9.61 -11.63 19.16
C ASN A 786 -10.37 -12.84 19.73
N ASN A 787 -11.71 -12.78 19.74
CA ASN A 787 -12.56 -13.85 20.24
C ASN A 787 -12.71 -14.90 19.14
N ILE A 788 -11.89 -15.95 19.26
CA ILE A 788 -12.15 -17.25 18.66
C ILE A 788 -13.53 -17.68 19.17
N THR A 789 -14.58 -17.35 18.43
CA THR A 789 -15.92 -17.85 18.72
C THR A 789 -15.81 -19.35 18.51
N GLU A 790 -15.98 -20.16 19.56
CA GLU A 790 -16.09 -21.61 19.44
C GLU A 790 -17.32 -21.92 18.58
N SER A 791 -17.21 -21.73 17.26
CA SER A 791 -18.24 -22.10 16.30
C SER A 791 -18.29 -23.62 16.32
N SER A 792 -19.38 -24.11 16.90
CA SER A 792 -19.86 -25.49 16.86
C SER A 792 -19.51 -26.16 15.53
N ASN A 793 -18.77 -27.28 15.64
CA ASN A 793 -18.26 -28.24 14.64
C ASN A 793 -16.74 -28.07 14.37
N VAL A 794 -15.81 -28.82 15.00
CA VAL A 794 -15.90 -30.06 15.77
C VAL A 794 -14.84 -30.07 16.88
N GLY A 795 -15.25 -30.42 18.11
CA GLY A 795 -14.48 -30.32 19.35
C GLY A 795 -13.32 -31.31 19.51
N PHE A 796 -12.33 -31.29 18.61
CA PHE A 796 -11.19 -32.20 18.67
C PHE A 796 -9.94 -31.63 19.35
N VAL A 797 -9.66 -30.32 19.28
CA VAL A 797 -8.36 -29.75 19.68
C VAL A 797 -8.45 -28.27 20.13
N ARG A 798 -7.59 -27.81 21.06
CA ARG A 798 -7.22 -26.38 21.22
C ARG A 798 -5.80 -26.17 20.70
N SER A 799 -5.58 -25.21 19.79
CA SER A 799 -4.24 -24.91 19.28
C SER A 799 -3.66 -23.62 19.86
N SER A 800 -2.34 -23.59 20.04
CA SER A 800 -1.59 -22.39 20.44
C SER A 800 -0.27 -22.31 19.68
N LEU A 801 0.14 -21.09 19.32
CA LEU A 801 1.39 -20.84 18.61
C LEU A 801 2.37 -20.16 19.55
N ARG A 802 3.60 -20.67 19.65
CA ARG A 802 4.71 -20.04 20.36
C ARG A 802 5.83 -19.76 19.37
N ALA A 803 6.23 -18.50 19.25
CA ALA A 803 7.39 -18.12 18.46
C ALA A 803 8.67 -18.25 19.28
N GLN A 804 9.78 -18.54 18.61
CA GLN A 804 11.12 -18.48 19.17
C GLN A 804 11.98 -17.54 18.33
N ALA A 805 12.61 -16.57 18.98
CA ALA A 805 13.57 -15.65 18.37
C ALA A 805 15.01 -16.19 18.46
N CYS A 806 15.87 -15.80 17.53
CA CYS A 806 17.32 -15.99 17.66
C CYS A 806 17.89 -14.92 18.58
N ASP A 807 18.78 -15.33 19.47
CA ASP A 807 19.59 -14.42 20.28
C ASP A 807 20.98 -14.24 19.64
N HIS A 808 21.43 -12.98 19.59
CA HIS A 808 22.82 -12.59 19.27
C HIS A 808 23.44 -13.14 17.95
N SER A 809 23.07 -12.55 16.81
CA SER A 809 23.91 -12.61 15.60
C SER A 809 24.06 -11.22 14.97
N GLN A 810 25.12 -11.00 14.17
CA GLN A 810 25.32 -9.78 13.37
C GLN A 810 24.15 -9.46 12.40
N ALA A 811 23.18 -10.38 12.24
CA ALA A 811 22.00 -10.24 11.37
C ALA A 811 20.75 -9.66 12.06
N GLY A 812 20.77 -9.41 13.37
CA GLY A 812 19.65 -8.85 14.15
C GLY A 812 18.58 -9.88 14.58
N SER A 813 17.82 -9.55 15.62
CA SER A 813 16.80 -10.43 16.21
C SER A 813 15.60 -10.64 15.29
N HIS A 814 15.23 -11.90 15.04
CA HIS A 814 14.09 -12.30 14.21
C HIS A 814 13.54 -13.66 14.65
N ILE A 815 12.29 -13.95 14.25
CA ILE A 815 11.64 -15.25 14.52
C ILE A 815 12.31 -16.33 13.66
N VAL A 816 12.88 -17.35 14.31
CA VAL A 816 13.58 -18.46 13.65
C VAL A 816 12.78 -19.76 13.65
N SER A 817 11.95 -19.97 14.65
CA SER A 817 11.08 -21.14 14.72
C SER A 817 9.71 -20.77 15.31
N MET A 818 8.72 -21.59 15.01
CA MET A 818 7.39 -21.50 15.58
C MET A 818 6.94 -22.89 16.02
N ALA A 819 6.51 -22.98 17.27
CA ALA A 819 5.93 -24.17 17.86
C ALA A 819 4.41 -24.07 17.80
N GLY A 820 3.77 -25.00 17.12
CA GLY A 820 2.33 -25.18 17.12
C GLY A 820 1.97 -26.31 18.07
N ARG A 821 1.20 -26.02 19.11
CA ARG A 821 0.70 -27.01 20.07
C ARG A 821 -0.77 -27.30 19.81
N VAL A 822 -1.14 -28.56 19.96
CA VAL A 822 -2.48 -29.13 19.80
C VAL A 822 -2.82 -29.87 21.10
N ASP A 823 -3.71 -29.30 21.91
CA ASP A 823 -4.30 -29.96 23.08
C ASP A 823 -5.50 -30.80 22.63
N ILE A 824 -5.41 -32.11 22.75
CA ILE A 824 -6.40 -33.06 22.23
C ILE A 824 -7.60 -33.13 23.17
N LYS A 825 -8.79 -32.84 22.65
CA LYS A 825 -10.08 -32.93 23.35
C LYS A 825 -10.82 -34.24 23.11
N SER A 826 -10.67 -34.87 21.95
CA SER A 826 -11.38 -36.13 21.60
C SER A 826 -10.84 -37.35 22.35
N GLU A 827 -11.75 -38.16 22.92
CA GLU A 827 -11.37 -39.36 23.67
C GLU A 827 -10.70 -40.44 22.81
N ASN A 828 -11.07 -40.61 21.53
CA ASN A 828 -10.40 -41.58 20.65
C ASN A 828 -8.91 -41.21 20.47
N HIS A 829 -8.63 -39.94 20.14
CA HIS A 829 -7.27 -39.44 20.00
C HIS A 829 -6.51 -39.43 21.34
N LYS A 830 -7.17 -39.13 22.45
CA LYS A 830 -6.57 -39.25 23.80
C LYS A 830 -6.23 -40.70 24.14
N ALA A 831 -7.12 -41.64 23.84
CA ALA A 831 -6.91 -43.07 24.08
C ALA A 831 -5.73 -43.59 23.25
N ALA A 832 -5.68 -43.26 21.95
CA ALA A 832 -4.54 -43.58 21.09
C ALA A 832 -3.22 -43.00 21.64
N LEU A 833 -3.24 -41.75 22.12
CA LEU A 833 -2.05 -41.13 22.69
C LEU A 833 -1.63 -41.78 24.03
N ARG A 834 -2.59 -42.20 24.87
CA ARG A 834 -2.35 -42.97 26.12
C ARG A 834 -1.77 -44.35 25.82
N SER A 835 -2.23 -45.02 24.76
CA SER A 835 -1.76 -46.36 24.35
C SER A 835 -0.41 -46.33 23.62
N SER A 836 0.37 -45.27 23.79
CA SER A 836 1.70 -45.11 23.20
C SER A 836 1.74 -45.19 21.67
N CYS A 837 0.68 -44.74 20.97
CA CYS A 837 0.66 -44.73 19.50
C CYS A 837 1.86 -43.97 18.89
N LYS A 838 2.20 -44.33 17.64
CA LYS A 838 3.17 -43.59 16.83
C LYS A 838 2.60 -42.22 16.50
N VAL A 839 3.41 -41.18 16.68
CA VAL A 839 3.08 -39.79 16.32
C VAL A 839 3.97 -39.39 15.17
N GLN A 840 3.38 -39.02 14.04
CA GLN A 840 4.10 -38.55 12.86
C GLN A 840 3.62 -37.15 12.52
N ALA A 841 4.56 -36.24 12.26
CA ALA A 841 4.27 -34.91 11.76
C ALA A 841 4.90 -34.74 10.38
N ARG A 842 4.18 -34.14 9.44
CA ARG A 842 4.68 -33.81 8.10
C ARG A 842 4.08 -32.49 7.61
N LEU A 843 4.81 -31.77 6.76
CA LEU A 843 4.27 -30.59 6.08
C LEU A 843 3.24 -31.02 5.02
N LEU A 844 2.09 -30.34 5.01
CA LEU A 844 1.09 -30.45 3.94
C LEU A 844 1.22 -29.33 2.91
N SER A 845 1.67 -28.16 3.37
CA SER A 845 1.87 -26.98 2.55
C SER A 845 2.92 -26.07 3.18
N ALA A 846 3.24 -24.96 2.52
CA ALA A 846 4.15 -23.94 3.03
C ALA A 846 3.77 -23.38 4.42
N TYR A 847 2.56 -23.59 4.92
CA TYR A 847 2.06 -23.03 6.18
C TYR A 847 1.28 -24.04 7.03
N GLN A 848 1.16 -25.30 6.62
CA GLN A 848 0.33 -26.29 7.32
C GLN A 848 1.10 -27.56 7.62
N VAL A 849 0.92 -28.07 8.84
CA VAL A 849 1.46 -29.35 9.29
C VAL A 849 0.33 -30.31 9.60
N GLU A 850 0.44 -31.55 9.13
CA GLU A 850 -0.40 -32.68 9.53
C GLU A 850 0.26 -33.46 10.67
N ILE A 851 -0.56 -33.92 11.62
CA ILE A 851 -0.17 -34.78 12.73
C ILE A 851 -1.03 -36.05 12.68
N LYS A 852 -0.41 -37.20 12.41
CA LYS A 852 -1.05 -38.51 12.44
C LYS A 852 -0.78 -39.20 13.79
N LEU A 853 -1.84 -39.69 14.44
CA LEU A 853 -1.80 -40.38 15.74
C LEU A 853 -2.26 -41.84 15.59
N GLY A 854 -1.33 -42.78 15.39
CA GLY A 854 -1.69 -44.17 15.10
C GLY A 854 -2.55 -44.28 13.83
N GLU A 855 -3.70 -44.96 13.92
CA GLU A 855 -4.68 -45.10 12.82
C GLU A 855 -5.86 -44.12 12.91
N GLU A 856 -5.81 -43.15 13.83
CA GLU A 856 -6.83 -42.11 13.94
C GLU A 856 -6.76 -41.13 12.77
N SER A 857 -7.86 -40.39 12.58
CA SER A 857 -7.93 -39.28 11.63
C SER A 857 -6.81 -38.25 11.88
N PRO A 858 -6.13 -37.74 10.84
CA PRO A 858 -5.07 -36.77 11.01
C PRO A 858 -5.59 -35.44 11.56
N LEU A 859 -4.78 -34.81 12.40
CA LEU A 859 -4.97 -33.45 12.91
C LEU A 859 -4.12 -32.47 12.10
N SER A 860 -4.51 -31.20 12.02
CA SER A 860 -3.72 -30.18 11.32
C SER A 860 -3.42 -28.95 12.19
N ILE A 861 -2.29 -28.31 11.92
CA ILE A 861 -1.89 -27.03 12.50
C ILE A 861 -1.60 -26.05 11.37
N ASP A 862 -2.26 -24.90 11.41
CA ASP A 862 -1.97 -23.77 10.54
C ASP A 862 -0.98 -22.82 11.21
N TYR A 863 0.06 -22.47 10.48
CA TYR A 863 1.08 -21.51 10.88
C TYR A 863 0.89 -20.20 10.10
N PRO A 864 0.93 -19.03 10.75
CA PRO A 864 0.76 -17.73 10.10
C PRO A 864 1.98 -17.30 9.28
N VAL A 865 2.86 -18.24 8.93
CA VAL A 865 4.20 -18.02 8.40
C VAL A 865 4.54 -19.12 7.41
N VAL A 866 5.36 -18.79 6.40
CA VAL A 866 5.97 -19.82 5.56
C VAL A 866 6.99 -20.60 6.40
N LEU A 867 6.88 -21.93 6.38
CA LEU A 867 7.73 -22.88 7.06
C LEU A 867 8.84 -23.37 6.14
N VAL A 868 10.01 -23.71 6.69
CA VAL A 868 11.08 -24.37 5.95
C VAL A 868 10.79 -25.87 5.92
N ASP A 869 10.87 -26.48 4.74
CA ASP A 869 10.79 -27.93 4.56
C ASP A 869 12.05 -28.60 5.12
N THR A 870 12.01 -28.85 6.42
CA THR A 870 13.06 -29.49 7.21
C THR A 870 12.40 -30.50 8.16
N PRO A 871 13.16 -31.52 8.64
CA PRO A 871 12.62 -32.48 9.59
C PRO A 871 11.96 -31.80 10.79
N LEU A 872 10.67 -32.06 10.98
CA LEU A 872 9.86 -31.45 12.04
C LEU A 872 10.21 -32.06 13.40
N LYS A 873 10.40 -31.22 14.41
CA LYS A 873 10.63 -31.67 15.78
C LYS A 873 9.30 -31.75 16.53
N THR A 874 8.96 -32.92 17.06
CA THR A 874 7.75 -33.14 17.83
C THR A 874 8.04 -33.27 19.33
N ARG A 875 7.20 -32.68 20.17
CA ARG A 875 7.16 -32.89 21.63
C ARG A 875 5.79 -33.43 22.00
N ILE A 876 5.75 -34.46 22.83
CA ILE A 876 4.52 -35.22 23.09
C ILE A 876 4.34 -35.36 24.60
N ALA A 877 3.17 -34.99 25.11
CA ALA A 877 2.80 -35.27 26.48
C ALA A 877 1.56 -36.16 26.53
N ARG A 878 1.78 -37.45 26.79
CA ARG A 878 0.73 -38.48 26.77
C ARG A 878 -0.25 -38.38 27.94
N LYS A 879 0.21 -37.92 29.12
CA LYS A 879 -0.64 -37.76 30.33
C LYS A 879 -1.55 -36.55 30.25
N SER A 880 -1.04 -35.43 29.74
CA SER A 880 -1.77 -34.16 29.57
C SER A 880 -2.35 -33.98 28.16
N HIS A 881 -2.30 -35.03 27.34
CA HIS A 881 -2.94 -35.14 26.04
C HIS A 881 -2.65 -34.02 25.03
N TRP A 882 -1.37 -33.69 24.82
CA TRP A 882 -1.00 -32.70 23.80
C TRP A 882 0.21 -33.12 22.96
N VAL A 883 0.23 -32.58 21.73
CA VAL A 883 1.33 -32.69 20.78
C VAL A 883 1.75 -31.28 20.37
N GLU A 884 3.05 -31.02 20.38
CA GLU A 884 3.64 -29.78 19.89
C GLU A 884 4.60 -30.07 18.75
N VAL A 885 4.52 -29.29 17.69
CA VAL A 885 5.40 -29.37 16.53
C VAL A 885 6.18 -28.07 16.40
N VAL A 886 7.50 -28.15 16.45
CA VAL A 886 8.40 -27.02 16.23
C VAL A 886 8.85 -27.04 14.77
N ALA A 887 8.54 -25.98 14.04
CA ALA A 887 8.88 -25.80 12.65
C ALA A 887 9.76 -24.56 12.44
N ALA A 888 10.76 -24.66 11.57
CA ALA A 888 11.61 -23.53 11.23
C ALA A 888 10.86 -22.52 10.35
N VAL A 889 11.08 -21.24 10.60
CA VAL A 889 10.43 -20.15 9.87
C VAL A 889 11.25 -19.79 8.63
N GLY A 890 10.56 -19.70 7.49
CA GLY A 890 11.16 -19.37 6.21
C GLY A 890 11.60 -17.91 6.08
N THR A 891 12.47 -17.68 5.10
CA THR A 891 12.94 -16.37 4.66
C THR A 891 12.54 -16.15 3.19
N GLY A 892 12.90 -15.01 2.58
CA GLY A 892 12.54 -14.70 1.19
C GLY A 892 13.05 -15.65 0.11
N SER A 893 13.90 -16.60 0.48
CA SER A 893 14.37 -17.68 -0.38
C SER A 893 13.54 -18.97 -0.24
N SER A 894 12.68 -19.09 0.77
CA SER A 894 11.94 -20.32 1.08
C SER A 894 10.94 -20.74 0.01
N TRP A 895 10.52 -19.82 -0.88
CA TRP A 895 9.69 -20.17 -2.05
C TRP A 895 10.35 -21.24 -2.93
N MET A 896 11.68 -21.35 -2.92
CA MET A 896 12.43 -22.35 -3.69
C MET A 896 12.16 -23.79 -3.24
N GLN A 897 11.61 -23.99 -2.05
CA GLN A 897 11.20 -25.30 -1.52
C GLN A 897 9.77 -25.65 -1.92
N TYR A 898 8.96 -24.66 -2.32
CA TYR A 898 7.55 -24.81 -2.70
C TYR A 898 7.33 -24.26 -4.12
N PRO A 899 7.82 -24.94 -5.17
CA PRO A 899 7.68 -24.47 -6.54
C PRO A 899 6.22 -24.21 -6.94
N ASP A 900 5.30 -25.05 -6.48
CA ASP A 900 3.84 -25.01 -6.63
C ASP A 900 3.18 -23.78 -5.98
N PHE A 901 3.78 -23.20 -4.94
CA PHE A 901 3.31 -21.99 -4.25
C PHE A 901 3.60 -20.69 -5.03
N MET A 902 3.30 -20.69 -6.33
CA MET A 902 3.54 -19.59 -7.26
C MET A 902 2.28 -18.71 -7.43
N TYR A 903 1.14 -19.34 -7.69
CA TYR A 903 -0.18 -18.70 -7.77
C TYR A 903 -1.18 -19.42 -6.87
N PRO A 904 -1.00 -19.35 -5.54
CA PRO A 904 -1.82 -20.10 -4.62
C PRO A 904 -3.30 -19.72 -4.71
N VAL A 905 -4.15 -20.75 -4.73
CA VAL A 905 -5.61 -20.68 -4.68
C VAL A 905 -6.08 -21.40 -3.43
N GLN A 906 -7.04 -20.81 -2.72
CA GLN A 906 -7.56 -21.36 -1.47
C GLN A 906 -9.07 -21.48 -1.49
N LEU A 907 -9.60 -22.42 -0.73
CA LEU A 907 -11.04 -22.58 -0.57
C LEU A 907 -11.53 -21.74 0.62
N GLN A 908 -12.41 -20.78 0.34
CA GLN A 908 -13.13 -20.01 1.34
C GLN A 908 -14.59 -20.42 1.32
N LYS A 909 -15.07 -21.11 2.36
CA LYS A 909 -16.43 -21.68 2.40
C LYS A 909 -16.74 -22.54 1.15
N GLY A 910 -15.75 -23.32 0.71
CA GLY A 910 -15.84 -24.17 -0.49
C GLY A 910 -15.61 -23.46 -1.83
N GLU A 911 -15.51 -22.13 -1.87
CA GLU A 911 -15.24 -21.38 -3.10
C GLU A 911 -13.74 -21.11 -3.32
N PRO A 912 -13.19 -21.34 -4.52
CA PRO A 912 -11.82 -20.96 -4.86
C PRO A 912 -11.59 -19.44 -4.83
N VAL A 913 -10.52 -19.02 -4.17
CA VAL A 913 -10.07 -17.62 -4.04
C VAL A 913 -8.60 -17.52 -4.38
N ASN A 914 -8.28 -16.65 -5.33
CA ASN A 914 -6.90 -16.34 -5.71
C ASN A 914 -6.21 -15.48 -4.64
N LEU A 915 -4.98 -15.84 -4.26
CA LEU A 915 -4.23 -15.04 -3.28
C LEU A 915 -3.46 -13.88 -3.90
N ASN A 916 -2.71 -14.13 -4.97
CA ASN A 916 -1.87 -13.15 -5.67
C ASN A 916 -2.20 -13.02 -7.16
N MET A 917 -3.13 -13.81 -7.69
CA MET A 917 -3.62 -13.65 -9.05
C MET A 917 -4.79 -12.67 -9.08
N ALA A 918 -4.73 -11.67 -9.96
CA ALA A 918 -5.81 -10.70 -10.12
C ALA A 918 -7.00 -11.32 -10.87
N TYR A 919 -8.23 -10.90 -10.56
CA TYR A 919 -9.44 -11.19 -11.33
C TYR A 919 -9.61 -10.18 -12.48
N LEU A 920 -10.02 -10.65 -13.65
CA LEU A 920 -10.15 -9.91 -14.88
C LEU A 920 -11.49 -10.15 -15.55
N ASN A 921 -12.12 -9.06 -15.98
CA ASN A 921 -13.19 -9.14 -16.95
C ASN A 921 -12.59 -9.10 -18.37
N LEU A 922 -12.33 -10.27 -18.96
CA LEU A 922 -11.66 -10.36 -20.27
C LEU A 922 -12.40 -9.62 -21.40
N GLN A 923 -13.72 -9.38 -21.27
CA GLN A 923 -14.46 -8.58 -22.26
C GLN A 923 -14.11 -7.09 -22.22
N LYS A 924 -13.54 -6.62 -21.11
CA LYS A 924 -13.07 -5.25 -20.93
C LYS A 924 -11.57 -5.10 -21.19
N CYS A 925 -10.87 -6.21 -21.44
CA CYS A 925 -9.45 -6.23 -21.82
C CYS A 925 -9.30 -6.09 -23.34
N PRO A 926 -8.69 -5.00 -23.85
CA PRO A 926 -8.51 -4.76 -25.29
C PRO A 926 -7.73 -5.88 -25.97
N ILE A 927 -8.10 -6.22 -27.22
CA ILE A 927 -7.51 -7.30 -28.00
C ILE A 927 -6.38 -6.78 -28.88
N ILE A 928 -5.20 -7.37 -28.78
CA ILE A 928 -4.06 -7.02 -29.60
C ILE A 928 -4.15 -7.72 -30.96
N ASP A 929 -4.06 -6.95 -32.05
CA ASP A 929 -3.98 -7.49 -33.40
C ASP A 929 -2.57 -7.98 -33.71
N ILE A 930 -2.39 -9.29 -33.54
CA ILE A 930 -1.13 -9.98 -33.79
C ILE A 930 -0.77 -10.08 -35.28
N LYS A 931 -1.63 -9.65 -36.22
CA LYS A 931 -1.28 -9.63 -37.65
C LYS A 931 -0.33 -8.46 -37.98
N GLN A 932 -0.35 -7.38 -37.19
CA GLN A 932 0.51 -6.20 -37.38
C GLN A 932 1.89 -6.37 -36.74
N GLN A 933 2.68 -7.34 -37.22
CA GLN A 933 3.96 -7.75 -36.63
C GLN A 933 4.96 -6.60 -36.39
N SER A 934 5.07 -5.63 -37.30
CA SER A 934 5.95 -4.46 -37.16
C SER A 934 5.61 -3.57 -35.96
N LYS A 935 4.40 -3.66 -35.42
CA LYS A 935 3.93 -2.91 -34.25
C LYS A 935 4.05 -3.69 -32.92
N LEU A 936 4.48 -4.95 -32.95
CA LEU A 936 4.61 -5.82 -31.76
C LEU A 936 6.01 -5.84 -31.15
N THR A 937 6.93 -4.97 -31.58
CA THR A 937 8.34 -5.01 -31.11
C THR A 937 8.50 -4.80 -29.61
N TRP A 938 7.51 -4.19 -28.95
CA TRP A 938 7.47 -3.99 -27.49
C TRP A 938 7.12 -5.28 -26.72
N LEU A 939 6.42 -6.22 -27.35
CA LEU A 939 5.91 -7.42 -26.69
C LEU A 939 7.05 -8.34 -26.24
N ASN A 940 8.07 -8.51 -27.07
CA ASN A 940 9.19 -9.37 -26.73
C ASN A 940 9.98 -8.88 -25.49
N PRO A 941 10.39 -7.59 -25.38
CA PRO A 941 10.94 -7.03 -24.14
C PRO A 941 10.03 -7.23 -22.92
N HIS A 942 8.72 -7.02 -23.05
CA HIS A 942 7.75 -7.22 -21.98
C HIS A 942 7.74 -8.68 -21.49
N LEU A 943 7.67 -9.66 -22.41
CA LEU A 943 7.72 -11.09 -22.06
C LEU A 943 9.05 -11.47 -21.38
N PHE A 944 10.17 -10.96 -21.89
CA PHE A 944 11.49 -11.16 -21.26
C PHE A 944 11.60 -10.51 -19.87
N GLY A 945 10.76 -9.53 -19.56
CA GLY A 945 10.68 -8.90 -18.24
C GLY A 945 10.36 -9.89 -17.11
N ALA A 946 9.79 -11.06 -17.43
CA ALA A 946 9.52 -12.15 -16.47
C ALA A 946 10.77 -12.91 -16.02
N ILE A 947 11.88 -12.79 -16.75
CA ILE A 947 13.18 -13.40 -16.44
C ILE A 947 14.01 -12.43 -15.59
N SER A 948 14.29 -12.79 -14.34
CA SER A 948 15.11 -11.97 -13.44
C SER A 948 16.60 -12.01 -13.79
N GLN A 949 17.42 -11.20 -13.09
CA GLN A 949 18.87 -11.28 -13.24
C GLN A 949 19.42 -12.65 -12.82
N ASN A 950 18.91 -13.26 -11.74
CA ASN A 950 19.36 -14.61 -11.35
C ASN A 950 18.87 -15.68 -12.32
N ASP A 951 17.63 -15.61 -12.81
CA ASP A 951 17.13 -16.51 -13.85
C ASP A 951 18.09 -16.48 -15.06
N ARG A 952 18.47 -15.28 -15.50
CA ARG A 952 19.41 -15.10 -16.62
C ARG A 952 20.80 -15.69 -16.36
N LYS A 953 21.34 -15.56 -15.14
CA LYS A 953 22.61 -16.21 -14.78
C LYS A 953 22.49 -17.72 -14.90
N MET A 954 21.37 -18.30 -14.47
CA MET A 954 21.10 -19.74 -14.57
C MET A 954 20.92 -20.20 -16.02
N TYR A 955 20.30 -19.37 -16.88
CA TYR A 955 20.26 -19.61 -18.33
C TYR A 955 21.64 -19.69 -18.96
N GLN A 956 22.50 -18.72 -18.64
CA GLN A 956 23.78 -18.54 -19.34
C GLN A 956 24.86 -19.52 -18.86
N ASN A 957 24.74 -20.04 -17.65
CA ASN A 957 25.73 -20.95 -17.07
C ASN A 957 25.05 -22.22 -16.55
N THR A 958 25.04 -23.26 -17.37
CA THR A 958 24.48 -24.58 -17.05
C THR A 958 25.26 -25.30 -15.94
N ASN A 959 26.48 -24.86 -15.60
CA ASN A 959 27.28 -25.42 -14.51
C ASN A 959 26.88 -24.89 -13.13
N LEU A 960 26.02 -23.87 -13.04
CA LEU A 960 25.52 -23.39 -11.75
C LEU A 960 24.51 -24.39 -11.17
N SER A 961 24.75 -24.83 -9.94
CA SER A 961 23.78 -25.65 -9.18
C SER A 961 22.46 -24.90 -9.04
N ARG A 962 21.35 -25.58 -9.36
CA ARG A 962 19.99 -25.06 -9.26
C ARG A 962 19.27 -25.81 -8.15
N SER A 963 18.59 -25.10 -7.25
CA SER A 963 17.61 -25.78 -6.39
C SER A 963 16.46 -26.33 -7.25
N PRO A 964 15.82 -27.44 -6.85
CA PRO A 964 14.70 -28.00 -7.61
C PRO A 964 13.62 -26.97 -7.92
N GLY A 965 13.21 -26.14 -6.95
CA GLY A 965 12.17 -25.15 -7.19
C GLY A 965 12.58 -23.99 -8.10
N GLN A 966 13.86 -23.61 -8.12
CA GLN A 966 14.36 -22.64 -9.12
C GLN A 966 14.26 -23.21 -10.52
N LYS A 967 14.68 -24.47 -10.72
CA LYS A 967 14.59 -25.14 -12.01
C LYS A 967 13.14 -25.21 -12.48
N VAL A 968 12.23 -25.75 -11.66
CA VAL A 968 10.81 -25.94 -12.01
C VAL A 968 10.12 -24.64 -12.41
N ARG A 969 10.35 -23.54 -11.66
CA ARG A 969 9.74 -22.24 -12.01
C ARG A 969 10.39 -21.58 -13.23
N LEU A 970 11.67 -21.83 -13.49
CA LEU A 970 12.35 -21.38 -14.69
C LEU A 970 11.81 -22.12 -15.93
N ASP A 971 11.69 -23.44 -15.86
CA ASP A 971 11.14 -24.28 -16.92
C ASP A 971 9.68 -23.88 -17.22
N PHE A 972 8.87 -23.64 -16.18
CA PHE A 972 7.51 -23.11 -16.32
C PHE A 972 7.47 -21.73 -17.01
N LYS A 973 8.39 -20.81 -16.67
CA LYS A 973 8.55 -19.52 -17.35
C LYS A 973 8.84 -19.71 -18.84
N GLU A 974 9.69 -20.67 -19.21
CA GLU A 974 10.01 -21.00 -20.60
C GLU A 974 8.82 -21.55 -21.35
N SER A 975 8.04 -22.41 -20.74
CA SER A 975 6.81 -22.97 -21.32
C SER A 975 5.81 -21.86 -21.64
N ILE A 976 5.55 -20.96 -20.69
CA ILE A 976 4.68 -19.79 -20.90
C ILE A 976 5.24 -18.87 -21.99
N PHE A 977 6.54 -18.55 -21.93
CA PHE A 977 7.21 -17.73 -22.93
C PHE A 977 7.09 -18.34 -24.33
N SER A 978 7.32 -19.65 -24.45
CA SER A 978 7.25 -20.40 -25.70
C SER A 978 5.84 -20.40 -26.30
N ILE A 979 4.81 -20.58 -25.47
CA ILE A 979 3.40 -20.50 -25.90
C ILE A 979 3.12 -19.11 -26.47
N LEU A 980 3.48 -18.05 -25.74
CA LEU A 980 3.22 -16.66 -26.15
C LEU A 980 3.98 -16.26 -27.42
N VAL A 981 5.28 -16.59 -27.51
CA VAL A 981 6.10 -16.31 -28.69
C VAL A 981 5.56 -17.02 -29.93
N LYS A 982 5.20 -18.30 -29.82
CA LYS A 982 4.64 -19.09 -30.94
C LYS A 982 3.24 -18.62 -31.34
N PHE A 983 2.39 -18.25 -30.39
CA PHE A 983 1.05 -17.74 -30.70
C PHE A 983 1.08 -16.38 -31.41
N CYS A 984 1.97 -15.49 -30.96
CA CYS A 984 2.14 -14.15 -31.51
C CYS A 984 3.10 -14.08 -32.73
N SER A 985 3.68 -15.20 -33.16
CA SER A 985 4.70 -15.28 -34.23
C SER A 985 5.91 -14.37 -34.01
N LEU A 986 6.33 -14.20 -32.76
CA LEU A 986 7.48 -13.36 -32.43
C LEU A 986 8.79 -14.07 -32.83
N GLN A 987 9.85 -13.28 -33.04
CA GLN A 987 11.20 -13.80 -33.37
C GLN A 987 11.24 -14.69 -34.64
N GLY A 988 10.30 -14.51 -35.57
CA GLY A 988 10.21 -15.34 -36.78
C GLY A 988 9.64 -16.74 -36.51
N ALA A 989 9.11 -17.00 -35.31
CA ALA A 989 8.48 -18.27 -34.98
C ALA A 989 7.22 -18.51 -35.84
N LYS A 990 7.04 -19.76 -36.29
CA LYS A 990 5.79 -20.19 -36.95
C LYS A 990 4.62 -20.04 -35.97
N LYS A 991 3.49 -19.55 -36.48
CA LYS A 991 2.26 -19.37 -35.71
C LYS A 991 1.63 -20.70 -35.32
N TYR A 992 1.27 -20.85 -34.06
CA TYR A 992 0.48 -21.99 -33.57
C TYR A 992 -0.65 -21.51 -32.65
N GLN A 993 -1.79 -22.21 -32.68
CA GLN A 993 -2.94 -21.92 -31.81
C GLN A 993 -3.19 -23.00 -30.75
N ILE A 994 -2.65 -24.21 -30.94
CA ILE A 994 -2.97 -25.38 -30.14
C ILE A 994 -1.68 -25.92 -29.54
N PHE A 995 -1.61 -25.94 -28.21
CA PHE A 995 -0.44 -26.34 -27.44
C PHE A 995 -0.81 -27.49 -26.52
N GLY A 996 -0.05 -28.58 -26.54
CA GLY A 996 -0.19 -29.70 -25.61
C GLY A 996 0.93 -29.68 -24.60
N LEU A 997 0.63 -29.73 -23.30
CA LEU A 997 1.65 -29.96 -22.27
C LEU A 997 2.03 -31.45 -22.31
N ASP A 998 3.18 -31.75 -22.90
CA ASP A 998 3.67 -33.09 -23.24
C ASP A 998 4.72 -33.56 -22.23
N ASN A 999 4.29 -34.43 -21.31
CA ASN A 999 5.17 -35.19 -20.43
C ASN A 999 5.36 -36.59 -21.00
N ARG A 1000 6.36 -36.73 -21.88
CA ARG A 1000 6.63 -37.98 -22.62
C ARG A 1000 6.93 -39.18 -21.73
N LYS A 1001 7.53 -38.96 -20.55
CA LYS A 1001 7.84 -40.03 -19.60
C LYS A 1001 6.59 -40.57 -18.92
N ASN A 1002 5.51 -39.80 -18.93
CA ASN A 1002 4.32 -40.04 -18.12
C ASN A 1002 3.04 -39.95 -18.96
N GLY A 1003 2.97 -40.68 -20.08
CA GLY A 1003 1.74 -40.81 -20.89
C GLY A 1003 1.47 -39.68 -21.89
N GLY A 1004 2.44 -38.80 -22.16
CA GLY A 1004 2.37 -37.81 -23.24
C GLY A 1004 1.61 -36.55 -22.85
N ILE A 1005 0.60 -36.16 -23.62
CA ILE A 1005 -0.11 -34.87 -23.45
C ILE A 1005 -1.18 -34.97 -22.35
N HIS A 1006 -1.11 -34.12 -21.32
CA HIS A 1006 -2.09 -34.12 -20.21
C HIS A 1006 -3.08 -32.95 -20.30
N VAL A 1007 -2.68 -31.84 -20.90
CA VAL A 1007 -3.50 -30.63 -21.01
C VAL A 1007 -3.32 -30.04 -22.39
N ILE A 1008 -4.43 -29.65 -23.02
CA ILE A 1008 -4.42 -28.90 -24.28
C ILE A 1008 -4.86 -27.47 -24.01
N ILE A 1009 -4.03 -26.51 -24.43
CA ILE A 1009 -4.28 -25.08 -24.40
C ILE A 1009 -4.57 -24.62 -25.82
N MET A 1010 -5.79 -24.14 -26.06
CA MET A 1010 -6.23 -23.56 -27.34
C MET A 1010 -6.31 -22.06 -27.21
N ALA A 1011 -5.32 -21.37 -27.75
CA ALA A 1011 -5.17 -19.93 -27.69
C ALA A 1011 -6.15 -19.24 -28.66
N SER A 1012 -6.96 -18.31 -28.14
CA SER A 1012 -7.90 -17.53 -28.94
C SER A 1012 -7.34 -16.14 -29.26
N LYS A 1013 -7.00 -15.35 -28.25
CA LYS A 1013 -6.59 -13.94 -28.39
C LYS A 1013 -5.52 -13.59 -27.37
N ILE A 1014 -4.70 -12.58 -27.66
CA ILE A 1014 -3.87 -11.91 -26.65
C ILE A 1014 -4.46 -10.54 -26.36
N ARG A 1015 -4.55 -10.19 -25.08
CA ARG A 1015 -5.23 -9.00 -24.57
C ARG A 1015 -4.34 -8.21 -23.63
N ILE A 1016 -4.74 -6.96 -23.35
CA ILE A 1016 -4.09 -6.12 -22.33
C ILE A 1016 -4.89 -6.18 -21.03
N ASP A 1017 -4.22 -6.63 -19.97
CA ASP A 1017 -4.63 -6.39 -18.59
C ASP A 1017 -4.26 -4.94 -18.23
N LEU A 1018 -5.27 -4.07 -18.21
CA LEU A 1018 -5.11 -2.64 -17.97
C LEU A 1018 -4.61 -2.35 -16.55
N SER A 1019 -5.20 -3.01 -15.53
CA SER A 1019 -4.87 -2.76 -14.12
C SER A 1019 -3.44 -3.15 -13.78
N ASN A 1020 -3.00 -4.31 -14.26
CA ASN A 1020 -1.64 -4.82 -14.02
C ASN A 1020 -0.66 -4.46 -15.14
N ARG A 1021 -1.09 -3.69 -16.15
CA ARG A 1021 -0.27 -3.22 -17.28
C ARG A 1021 0.55 -4.35 -17.91
N ALA A 1022 -0.11 -5.48 -18.15
CA ALA A 1022 0.52 -6.71 -18.64
C ALA A 1022 -0.29 -7.33 -19.79
N VAL A 1023 0.29 -8.30 -20.48
CA VAL A 1023 -0.43 -9.08 -21.50
C VAL A 1023 -1.01 -10.37 -20.93
N VAL A 1024 -2.15 -10.78 -21.48
CA VAL A 1024 -2.84 -12.01 -21.10
C VAL A 1024 -3.33 -12.78 -22.32
N LEU A 1025 -3.12 -14.09 -22.31
CA LEU A 1025 -3.61 -15.04 -23.30
C LEU A 1025 -5.00 -15.53 -22.90
N ASP A 1026 -5.99 -15.16 -23.69
CA ASP A 1026 -7.38 -15.63 -23.62
C ASP A 1026 -7.47 -16.96 -24.36
N CYS A 1027 -7.68 -18.06 -23.62
CA CYS A 1027 -7.60 -19.41 -24.15
C CYS A 1027 -8.65 -20.35 -23.55
N ALA A 1028 -8.90 -21.47 -24.22
CA ALA A 1028 -9.55 -22.63 -23.63
C ALA A 1028 -8.48 -23.60 -23.11
N VAL A 1029 -8.71 -24.13 -21.91
CA VAL A 1029 -7.93 -25.22 -21.32
C VAL A 1029 -8.79 -26.47 -21.31
N LEU A 1030 -8.28 -27.55 -21.89
CA LEU A 1030 -8.88 -28.86 -21.93
C LEU A 1030 -7.99 -29.84 -21.14
N PRO A 1031 -8.33 -30.16 -19.88
CA PRO A 1031 -7.63 -31.17 -19.10
C PRO A 1031 -7.98 -32.56 -19.63
N LEU A 1032 -6.99 -33.41 -19.93
CA LEU A 1032 -7.22 -34.78 -20.38
C LEU A 1032 -7.16 -35.75 -19.19
N TYR A 1033 -8.17 -36.61 -19.10
CA TYR A 1033 -8.28 -37.67 -18.08
C TYR A 1033 -9.06 -38.85 -18.65
N ASP A 1034 -8.89 -40.03 -18.05
CA ASP A 1034 -9.28 -41.33 -18.59
C ASP A 1034 -10.74 -41.35 -19.11
N GLU A 1035 -11.67 -40.79 -18.34
CA GLU A 1035 -13.11 -40.79 -18.64
C GLU A 1035 -13.52 -40.00 -19.89
N ILE A 1036 -12.70 -39.03 -20.33
CA ILE A 1036 -13.03 -38.17 -21.47
C ILE A 1036 -12.16 -38.42 -22.70
N ILE A 1037 -10.97 -39.03 -22.55
CA ILE A 1037 -10.06 -39.29 -23.67
C ILE A 1037 -10.76 -40.10 -24.77
N GLY A 1038 -11.45 -41.19 -24.41
CA GLY A 1038 -12.20 -42.00 -25.37
C GLY A 1038 -13.32 -41.21 -26.07
N LYS A 1039 -14.00 -40.33 -25.33
CA LYS A 1039 -15.07 -39.46 -25.87
C LYS A 1039 -14.54 -38.38 -26.81
N LEU A 1040 -13.26 -38.05 -26.70
CA LEU A 1040 -12.57 -37.02 -27.48
C LEU A 1040 -11.67 -37.58 -28.58
N ALA A 1041 -11.55 -38.91 -28.75
CA ALA A 1041 -10.61 -39.55 -29.66
C ALA A 1041 -10.62 -38.94 -31.08
N ASN A 1042 -11.81 -38.75 -31.67
CA ASN A 1042 -11.96 -38.15 -32.99
C ASN A 1042 -11.49 -36.69 -33.03
N PHE A 1043 -11.75 -35.91 -31.97
CA PHE A 1043 -11.28 -34.53 -31.88
C PHE A 1043 -9.76 -34.48 -31.70
N LEU A 1044 -9.21 -35.29 -30.79
CA LEU A 1044 -7.77 -35.35 -30.50
C LEU A 1044 -6.96 -35.78 -31.74
N GLY A 1045 -7.44 -36.77 -32.49
CA GLY A 1045 -6.79 -37.22 -33.73
C GLY A 1045 -6.67 -36.10 -34.77
N LEU A 1046 -7.67 -35.22 -34.86
CA LEU A 1046 -7.64 -34.07 -35.77
C LEU A 1046 -6.62 -33.00 -35.36
N LEU A 1047 -6.40 -32.79 -34.05
CA LEU A 1047 -5.51 -31.73 -33.57
C LEU A 1047 -4.07 -31.86 -34.10
N THR A 1048 -3.57 -33.09 -34.24
CA THR A 1048 -2.25 -33.36 -34.81
C THR A 1048 -2.13 -32.83 -36.24
N SER A 1049 -3.17 -33.03 -37.06
CA SER A 1049 -3.23 -32.51 -38.44
C SER A 1049 -3.41 -30.99 -38.51
N TYR A 1050 -3.92 -30.37 -37.45
CA TYR A 1050 -4.15 -28.92 -37.33
C TYR A 1050 -3.02 -28.18 -36.60
N GLY A 1051 -1.85 -28.82 -36.44
CA GLY A 1051 -0.64 -28.16 -35.94
C GLY A 1051 -0.57 -28.05 -34.42
N LEU A 1052 -1.07 -29.05 -33.69
CA LEU A 1052 -0.78 -29.23 -32.26
C LEU A 1052 0.73 -29.25 -32.01
N VAL A 1053 1.21 -28.38 -31.12
CA VAL A 1053 2.61 -28.33 -30.70
C VAL A 1053 2.75 -28.79 -29.26
N GLY A 1054 3.59 -29.80 -29.04
CA GLY A 1054 3.98 -30.22 -27.70
C GLY A 1054 4.93 -29.22 -27.05
N ILE A 1055 4.54 -28.69 -25.89
CA ILE A 1055 5.42 -28.03 -24.94
C ILE A 1055 5.96 -29.13 -24.02
N GLN A 1056 7.27 -29.39 -24.11
CA GLN A 1056 7.90 -30.44 -23.33
C GLN A 1056 7.99 -30.01 -21.87
N VAL A 1057 7.44 -30.82 -20.98
CA VAL A 1057 7.46 -30.57 -19.53
C VAL A 1057 7.86 -31.84 -18.80
N ASP A 1058 8.60 -31.72 -17.70
CA ASP A 1058 8.89 -32.84 -16.81
C ASP A 1058 7.76 -33.07 -15.78
N ASP A 1059 7.93 -34.06 -14.90
CA ASP A 1059 6.91 -34.40 -13.91
C ASP A 1059 6.67 -33.22 -12.96
N GLU A 1060 7.73 -32.59 -12.46
CA GLU A 1060 7.66 -31.48 -11.51
C GLU A 1060 7.03 -30.22 -12.14
N GLU A 1061 7.39 -29.87 -13.38
CA GLU A 1061 6.77 -28.77 -14.10
C GLU A 1061 5.28 -29.05 -14.40
N MET A 1062 4.93 -30.29 -14.78
CA MET A 1062 3.53 -30.68 -14.99
C MET A 1062 2.71 -30.52 -13.70
N GLN A 1063 3.29 -30.84 -12.54
CA GLN A 1063 2.60 -30.61 -11.26
C GLN A 1063 2.40 -29.12 -11.00
N LEU A 1064 3.38 -28.27 -11.28
CA LEU A 1064 3.21 -26.82 -11.18
C LEU A 1064 2.08 -26.32 -12.11
N TRP A 1065 2.01 -26.82 -13.34
CA TRP A 1065 0.90 -26.51 -14.25
C TRP A 1065 -0.47 -26.89 -13.68
N LYS A 1066 -0.62 -28.08 -13.08
CA LYS A 1066 -1.89 -28.51 -12.45
C LYS A 1066 -2.31 -27.63 -11.27
N HIS A 1067 -1.36 -27.02 -10.55
CA HIS A 1067 -1.66 -26.04 -9.48
C HIS A 1067 -2.03 -24.65 -10.02
N VAL A 1068 -1.36 -24.21 -11.09
CA VAL A 1068 -1.51 -22.83 -11.60
C VAL A 1068 -2.72 -22.67 -12.53
N ILE A 1069 -3.11 -23.70 -13.29
CA ILE A 1069 -4.26 -23.62 -14.20
C ILE A 1069 -5.55 -23.21 -13.48
N PRO A 1070 -5.91 -23.77 -12.31
CA PRO A 1070 -7.05 -23.30 -11.53
C PRO A 1070 -7.02 -21.79 -11.24
N ALA A 1071 -5.84 -21.22 -10.95
CA ALA A 1071 -5.69 -19.77 -10.73
C ALA A 1071 -5.98 -18.97 -12.00
N TYR A 1072 -5.52 -19.43 -13.17
CA TYR A 1072 -5.82 -18.81 -14.46
C TYR A 1072 -7.28 -18.95 -14.90
N VAL A 1073 -7.97 -20.01 -14.49
CA VAL A 1073 -9.41 -20.18 -14.71
C VAL A 1073 -10.19 -19.20 -13.82
N GLU A 1074 -9.89 -19.19 -12.52
CA GLU A 1074 -10.53 -18.27 -11.57
C GLU A 1074 -10.27 -16.80 -11.94
N ARG A 1075 -9.08 -16.48 -12.48
CA ARG A 1075 -8.72 -15.14 -12.95
C ARG A 1075 -9.74 -14.55 -13.92
N CYS A 1076 -10.34 -15.34 -14.82
CA CYS A 1076 -11.32 -14.83 -15.78
C CYS A 1076 -12.74 -15.34 -15.57
N ARG A 1077 -13.06 -15.83 -14.37
CA ARG A 1077 -14.37 -16.39 -14.06
C ARG A 1077 -15.49 -15.36 -14.26
N GLN A 1078 -16.51 -15.76 -15.03
CA GLN A 1078 -17.76 -15.00 -15.26
C GLN A 1078 -19.02 -15.82 -14.90
N TRP A 1079 -18.82 -16.97 -14.27
CA TRP A 1079 -19.83 -17.93 -13.84
C TRP A 1079 -19.71 -18.17 -12.34
N GLN A 1080 -20.70 -18.81 -11.72
CA GLN A 1080 -20.67 -19.15 -10.29
C GLN A 1080 -20.41 -20.64 -10.08
N HIS A 1081 -19.67 -20.98 -9.03
CA HIS A 1081 -19.50 -22.37 -8.61
C HIS A 1081 -20.85 -22.95 -8.19
N GLN A 1082 -21.12 -24.20 -8.57
CA GLN A 1082 -22.36 -24.89 -8.23
C GLN A 1082 -22.27 -25.49 -6.82
N ASN A 1083 -23.41 -25.78 -6.19
CA ASN A 1083 -23.45 -26.36 -4.84
C ASN A 1083 -22.76 -27.74 -4.75
N ASN A 1084 -22.70 -28.47 -5.87
CA ASN A 1084 -22.00 -29.75 -6.02
C ASN A 1084 -20.59 -29.60 -6.62
N CYS A 1085 -19.98 -28.41 -6.50
CA CYS A 1085 -18.62 -28.17 -6.98
C CYS A 1085 -17.66 -29.23 -6.42
N GLU A 1086 -16.89 -29.87 -7.30
CA GLU A 1086 -16.01 -30.96 -6.89
C GLU A 1086 -14.91 -30.49 -5.94
N TYR A 1087 -14.41 -29.26 -6.08
CA TYR A 1087 -13.41 -28.71 -5.15
C TYR A 1087 -14.00 -28.55 -3.74
N ALA A 1088 -15.23 -28.05 -3.64
CA ALA A 1088 -15.91 -27.88 -2.35
C ALA A 1088 -16.17 -29.25 -1.70
N THR A 1089 -16.63 -30.22 -2.49
CA THR A 1089 -16.92 -31.58 -2.03
C THR A 1089 -15.66 -32.31 -1.54
N ALA A 1090 -14.56 -32.18 -2.29
CA ALA A 1090 -13.27 -32.78 -1.92
C ALA A 1090 -12.52 -31.97 -0.83
N SER A 1091 -12.94 -30.73 -0.56
CA SER A 1091 -12.19 -29.77 0.28
C SER A 1091 -10.72 -29.62 -0.12
N GLN A 1092 -10.44 -29.77 -1.42
CA GLN A 1092 -9.09 -29.78 -1.97
C GLN A 1092 -9.05 -29.13 -3.36
N LEU A 1093 -7.97 -28.40 -3.64
CA LEU A 1093 -7.70 -27.81 -4.94
C LEU A 1093 -6.18 -27.82 -5.21
N PRO A 1094 -5.70 -28.34 -6.35
CA PRO A 1094 -6.47 -29.09 -7.36
C PRO A 1094 -7.04 -30.40 -6.79
N LEU A 1095 -8.00 -31.03 -7.49
CA LEU A 1095 -8.66 -32.26 -6.99
C LEU A 1095 -7.67 -33.42 -6.79
N THR A 1096 -6.66 -33.50 -7.65
CA THR A 1096 -5.60 -34.50 -7.59
C THR A 1096 -4.45 -34.08 -8.49
N LEU A 1097 -3.26 -34.60 -8.21
CA LEU A 1097 -2.05 -34.43 -8.99
C LEU A 1097 -1.69 -35.68 -9.80
N GLU A 1098 -2.44 -36.77 -9.60
CA GLU A 1098 -2.24 -38.05 -10.25
C GLU A 1098 -2.41 -37.96 -11.77
N GLN A 1099 -1.71 -38.84 -12.48
CA GLN A 1099 -1.81 -38.99 -13.93
C GLN A 1099 -3.17 -39.58 -14.31
N GLY A 1100 -3.74 -39.13 -15.43
CA GLY A 1100 -4.99 -39.68 -15.98
C GLY A 1100 -6.25 -39.34 -15.18
N LYS A 1101 -6.12 -38.67 -14.02
CA LYS A 1101 -7.24 -38.28 -13.16
C LYS A 1101 -7.66 -36.81 -13.36
N LYS A 1102 -8.94 -36.54 -13.11
CA LYS A 1102 -9.53 -35.20 -13.22
C LYS A 1102 -9.02 -34.30 -12.09
N PHE A 1103 -8.19 -33.31 -12.42
CA PHE A 1103 -7.63 -32.37 -11.45
C PHE A 1103 -8.45 -31.07 -11.25
N MET A 1104 -9.40 -30.77 -12.15
CA MET A 1104 -10.23 -29.56 -12.10
C MET A 1104 -11.71 -29.83 -11.84
N CYS A 1105 -12.39 -28.88 -11.19
CA CYS A 1105 -13.86 -28.86 -11.13
C CYS A 1105 -14.47 -28.61 -12.52
N THR A 1106 -15.73 -29.01 -12.69
CA THR A 1106 -16.45 -28.86 -13.97
C THR A 1106 -17.38 -27.64 -14.03
N CYS A 1107 -17.52 -26.86 -12.94
CA CYS A 1107 -18.41 -25.69 -12.85
C CYS A 1107 -18.27 -24.70 -14.03
N GLY A 1108 -17.04 -24.48 -14.50
CA GLY A 1108 -16.74 -23.54 -15.58
C GLY A 1108 -16.82 -24.11 -16.99
N ASN A 1109 -17.04 -25.41 -17.15
CA ASN A 1109 -16.98 -26.05 -18.46
C ASN A 1109 -18.05 -25.51 -19.41
N GLY A 1110 -17.70 -25.31 -20.68
CA GLY A 1110 -18.61 -24.79 -21.70
C GLY A 1110 -18.93 -23.29 -21.58
N ASN A 1111 -18.47 -22.59 -20.54
CA ASN A 1111 -18.71 -21.16 -20.39
C ASN A 1111 -17.72 -20.34 -21.24
N PHE A 1112 -18.04 -20.18 -22.53
CA PHE A 1112 -17.27 -19.40 -23.50
C PHE A 1112 -18.15 -18.34 -24.17
N PRO A 1113 -17.56 -17.20 -24.60
CA PRO A 1113 -18.29 -16.21 -25.36
C PRO A 1113 -18.67 -16.75 -26.75
N ASP A 1114 -19.69 -16.14 -27.36
CA ASP A 1114 -20.15 -16.52 -28.69
C ASP A 1114 -19.02 -16.45 -29.71
N GLY A 1115 -18.84 -17.54 -30.45
CA GLY A 1115 -17.82 -17.63 -31.48
C GLY A 1115 -16.38 -17.79 -30.99
N PHE A 1116 -16.18 -18.17 -29.73
CA PHE A 1116 -14.88 -18.57 -29.24
C PHE A 1116 -14.32 -19.75 -30.05
N LEU A 1117 -13.06 -19.63 -30.51
CA LEU A 1117 -12.33 -20.66 -31.27
C LEU A 1117 -13.07 -21.21 -32.51
N ARG A 1118 -13.85 -20.38 -33.22
CA ARG A 1118 -14.57 -20.76 -34.45
C ARG A 1118 -13.69 -21.42 -35.52
N ASP A 1119 -12.42 -21.03 -35.58
CA ASP A 1119 -11.46 -21.53 -36.57
C ASP A 1119 -10.94 -22.95 -36.24
N ILE A 1120 -11.22 -23.47 -35.04
CA ILE A 1120 -10.85 -24.84 -34.65
C ILE A 1120 -11.96 -25.81 -35.08
N PRO A 1121 -11.67 -26.75 -36.01
CA PRO A 1121 -12.66 -27.72 -36.47
C PRO A 1121 -13.19 -28.57 -35.32
N ASN A 1122 -14.48 -28.90 -35.38
CA ASN A 1122 -15.14 -29.76 -34.39
C ASN A 1122 -14.98 -29.28 -32.93
N TRP A 1123 -14.68 -27.99 -32.70
CA TRP A 1123 -14.54 -27.40 -31.36
C TRP A 1123 -15.73 -27.71 -30.43
N LYS A 1124 -16.95 -27.78 -30.99
CA LYS A 1124 -18.16 -28.15 -30.24
C LYS A 1124 -18.07 -29.50 -29.51
N ILE A 1125 -17.25 -30.44 -29.99
CA ILE A 1125 -17.03 -31.74 -29.33
C ILE A 1125 -16.29 -31.56 -28.00
N ALA A 1126 -15.25 -30.73 -27.99
CA ALA A 1126 -14.43 -30.46 -26.81
C ALA A 1126 -14.99 -29.36 -25.89
N TRP A 1127 -15.85 -28.48 -26.43
CA TRP A 1127 -16.42 -27.32 -25.75
C TRP A 1127 -16.96 -27.61 -24.33
N LYS A 1128 -17.73 -28.70 -24.16
CA LYS A 1128 -18.33 -29.07 -22.86
C LYS A 1128 -17.36 -29.66 -21.83
N TYR A 1129 -16.11 -29.89 -22.22
CA TYR A 1129 -15.04 -30.42 -21.35
C TYR A 1129 -13.92 -29.41 -21.12
N ALA A 1130 -13.97 -28.27 -21.81
CA ALA A 1130 -12.98 -27.22 -21.70
C ALA A 1130 -13.51 -26.05 -20.87
N VAL A 1131 -12.60 -25.31 -20.26
CA VAL A 1131 -12.87 -24.12 -19.47
C VAL A 1131 -12.01 -22.95 -19.97
N ARG A 1132 -12.53 -21.72 -19.90
CA ARG A 1132 -11.78 -20.52 -20.28
C ARG A 1132 -10.72 -20.18 -19.22
N ALA A 1133 -9.52 -19.82 -19.65
CA ALA A 1133 -8.42 -19.41 -18.78
C ALA A 1133 -7.70 -18.16 -19.34
N ALA A 1134 -7.09 -17.41 -18.43
CA ALA A 1134 -6.37 -16.17 -18.70
C ALA A 1134 -4.90 -16.30 -18.28
N ILE A 1135 -4.03 -16.76 -19.18
CA ILE A 1135 -2.61 -17.06 -18.90
C ILE A 1135 -1.76 -15.80 -19.10
N SER A 1136 -0.94 -15.41 -18.12
CA SER A 1136 -0.05 -14.24 -18.22
C SER A 1136 1.42 -14.61 -17.97
N PRO A 1137 2.39 -13.81 -18.43
CA PRO A 1137 3.79 -13.97 -18.02
C PRO A 1137 3.92 -13.87 -16.49
N PRO A 1138 4.67 -14.80 -15.85
CA PRO A 1138 4.85 -14.73 -14.41
C PRO A 1138 6.05 -13.87 -14.03
N PHE A 1139 5.79 -12.59 -13.77
CA PHE A 1139 6.84 -11.67 -13.35
C PHE A 1139 7.36 -12.00 -11.96
N TRP A 1140 8.68 -11.90 -11.77
CA TRP A 1140 9.30 -11.96 -10.46
C TRP A 1140 8.95 -10.72 -9.65
N ALA A 1141 9.02 -10.85 -8.34
CA ALA A 1141 8.61 -9.78 -7.46
C ALA A 1141 9.83 -8.97 -6.97
N PRO A 1142 9.77 -7.62 -6.97
CA PRO A 1142 10.94 -6.73 -6.96
C PRO A 1142 11.82 -6.78 -5.70
N PHE A 1143 11.35 -7.42 -4.64
CA PHE A 1143 12.09 -7.63 -3.39
C PHE A 1143 12.88 -8.96 -3.39
N ALA A 1144 12.53 -9.92 -4.25
CA ALA A 1144 13.12 -11.25 -4.26
C ALA A 1144 14.34 -11.33 -5.18
N ASP A 1145 14.37 -10.53 -6.25
CA ASP A 1145 15.44 -10.54 -7.25
C ASP A 1145 15.76 -9.12 -7.76
N GLU A 1146 16.66 -9.00 -8.73
CA GLU A 1146 17.05 -7.76 -9.39
C GLU A 1146 16.73 -7.83 -10.89
N MET A 1147 16.50 -6.66 -11.48
CA MET A 1147 16.32 -6.52 -12.92
C MET A 1147 17.66 -6.69 -13.64
N TYR A 1148 17.68 -7.45 -14.73
CA TYR A 1148 18.80 -7.41 -15.67
C TYR A 1148 18.75 -6.13 -16.51
N ILE A 1149 19.73 -5.25 -16.32
CA ILE A 1149 19.89 -4.05 -17.14
C ILE A 1149 20.99 -4.32 -18.18
N PRO A 1150 20.67 -4.43 -19.48
CA PRO A 1150 21.69 -4.56 -20.50
C PRO A 1150 22.58 -3.31 -20.52
N ASP A 1151 23.89 -3.53 -20.70
CA ASP A 1151 24.87 -2.47 -20.89
C ASP A 1151 24.79 -1.99 -22.35
N ILE A 1152 23.99 -0.94 -22.58
CA ILE A 1152 23.78 -0.35 -23.91
C ILE A 1152 25.01 0.45 -24.35
N SER A 1153 25.90 0.81 -23.43
CA SER A 1153 27.18 1.45 -23.79
C SER A 1153 28.04 0.53 -24.66
N ARG A 1154 27.93 -0.80 -24.49
CA ARG A 1154 28.58 -1.78 -25.37
C ARG A 1154 27.98 -1.76 -26.78
N SER A 1155 26.66 -1.65 -26.93
CA SER A 1155 26.02 -1.57 -28.27
C SER A 1155 26.22 -0.23 -28.96
N LEU A 1156 26.25 0.89 -28.22
CA LEU A 1156 26.56 2.22 -28.75
C LEU A 1156 28.03 2.34 -29.18
N ASN A 1157 28.92 1.59 -28.53
CA ASN A 1157 30.34 1.49 -28.86
C ASN A 1157 30.68 0.22 -29.66
N ALA A 1158 29.70 -0.38 -30.34
CA ALA A 1158 29.89 -1.52 -31.22
C ALA A 1158 29.64 -1.14 -32.69
N CYS A 1159 30.21 -1.94 -33.59
CA CYS A 1159 29.92 -1.86 -35.01
C CYS A 1159 28.43 -2.15 -35.26
N GLY A 1160 27.73 -1.22 -35.91
CA GLY A 1160 26.29 -1.34 -36.21
C GLY A 1160 25.91 -2.48 -37.15
N ASN A 1161 26.89 -3.12 -37.78
CA ASN A 1161 26.67 -4.29 -38.62
C ASN A 1161 27.00 -5.61 -37.90
N CYS A 1162 28.21 -5.72 -37.34
CA CYS A 1162 28.75 -6.99 -36.86
C CYS A 1162 28.96 -7.06 -35.34
N GLY A 1163 28.65 -6.00 -34.60
CA GLY A 1163 28.71 -5.97 -33.14
C GLY A 1163 30.13 -5.90 -32.53
N LYS A 1164 31.20 -5.85 -33.33
CA LYS A 1164 32.58 -5.73 -32.82
C LYS A 1164 32.81 -4.40 -32.09
N LEU A 1165 33.50 -4.45 -30.95
CA LEU A 1165 33.83 -3.28 -30.11
C LEU A 1165 35.06 -2.49 -30.57
N LYS A 1166 35.83 -3.05 -31.52
CA LYS A 1166 37.03 -2.42 -32.09
C LYS A 1166 37.01 -2.52 -33.61
N GLY A 1167 37.65 -1.56 -34.27
CA GLY A 1167 37.89 -1.55 -35.70
C GLY A 1167 38.95 -2.59 -36.11
N GLU A 1168 39.19 -2.69 -37.41
CA GLU A 1168 40.30 -3.51 -37.92
C GLU A 1168 41.62 -3.16 -37.23
N ASN A 1169 42.39 -4.19 -36.87
CA ASN A 1169 43.67 -4.10 -36.17
C ASN A 1169 43.61 -3.39 -34.79
N GLY A 1170 42.45 -3.43 -34.12
CA GLY A 1170 42.31 -2.89 -32.76
C GLY A 1170 42.12 -1.38 -32.68
N LYS A 1171 41.96 -0.69 -33.82
CA LYS A 1171 41.69 0.75 -33.90
C LYS A 1171 40.31 1.13 -33.36
N THR A 1172 40.09 2.42 -33.10
CA THR A 1172 38.77 2.96 -32.76
C THR A 1172 37.79 2.75 -33.91
N LEU A 1173 36.51 2.51 -33.59
CA LEU A 1173 35.46 2.37 -34.58
C LEU A 1173 35.28 3.68 -35.38
N LEU A 1174 34.99 3.56 -36.67
CA LEU A 1174 34.63 4.66 -37.55
C LEU A 1174 33.25 5.18 -37.18
N THR A 1175 33.09 6.48 -36.98
CA THR A 1175 31.79 7.14 -36.77
C THR A 1175 31.16 7.50 -38.12
N CYS A 1176 29.84 7.34 -38.24
CA CYS A 1176 29.12 7.78 -39.44
C CYS A 1176 29.31 9.28 -39.66
N GLY A 1177 29.77 9.67 -40.85
CA GLY A 1177 30.03 11.08 -41.15
C GLY A 1177 28.81 12.00 -41.14
N ARG A 1178 27.59 11.43 -41.23
CA ARG A 1178 26.33 12.20 -41.23
C ARG A 1178 25.77 12.39 -39.82
N CYS A 1179 25.18 11.34 -39.23
CA CYS A 1179 24.56 11.45 -37.91
C CYS A 1179 25.56 11.51 -36.75
N LYS A 1180 26.83 11.09 -36.97
CA LYS A 1180 27.88 10.94 -35.95
C LYS A 1180 27.56 9.97 -34.79
N ASP A 1181 26.35 9.42 -34.74
CA ASP A 1181 25.89 8.52 -33.69
C ASP A 1181 26.28 7.05 -33.92
N GLN A 1182 26.12 6.54 -35.15
CA GLN A 1182 26.39 5.13 -35.45
C GLN A 1182 27.88 4.86 -35.71
N ARG A 1183 28.40 3.77 -35.16
CA ARG A 1183 29.81 3.34 -35.30
C ARG A 1183 29.97 2.06 -36.12
N TYR A 1184 31.12 1.90 -36.76
CA TYR A 1184 31.45 0.78 -37.66
C TYR A 1184 32.89 0.31 -37.49
N CYS A 1185 33.13 -1.00 -37.55
CA CYS A 1185 34.50 -1.53 -37.47
C CYS A 1185 35.27 -1.38 -38.79
N SER A 1186 34.56 -1.18 -39.89
CA SER A 1186 35.13 -0.99 -41.23
C SER A 1186 34.11 -0.33 -42.18
N PRO A 1187 34.54 0.27 -43.30
CA PRO A 1187 33.66 0.82 -44.34
C PRO A 1187 32.70 -0.23 -44.93
N GLU A 1188 33.11 -1.50 -45.01
CA GLU A 1188 32.31 -2.60 -45.54
C GLU A 1188 31.11 -2.88 -44.62
N CYS A 1189 31.35 -2.87 -43.30
CA CYS A 1189 30.29 -2.97 -42.32
C CYS A 1189 29.33 -1.78 -42.38
N GLN A 1190 29.84 -0.56 -42.61
CA GLN A 1190 28.99 0.59 -42.85
C GLN A 1190 28.12 0.40 -44.09
N LYS A 1191 28.70 -0.04 -45.21
CA LYS A 1191 27.99 -0.27 -46.48
C LYS A 1191 26.94 -1.37 -46.37
N ALA A 1192 27.23 -2.45 -45.65
CA ALA A 1192 26.29 -3.54 -45.39
C ALA A 1192 25.10 -3.10 -44.53
N HIS A 1193 25.35 -2.34 -43.46
CA HIS A 1193 24.30 -1.81 -42.59
C HIS A 1193 23.56 -0.60 -43.18
N TRP A 1194 24.10 0.05 -44.22
CA TRP A 1194 23.59 1.31 -44.76
C TRP A 1194 22.13 1.23 -45.21
N ARG A 1195 21.70 0.09 -45.75
CA ARG A 1195 20.31 -0.13 -46.18
C ARG A 1195 19.30 0.06 -45.05
N ILE A 1196 19.70 -0.24 -43.81
CA ILE A 1196 18.86 -0.11 -42.60
C ILE A 1196 19.13 1.23 -41.93
N HIS A 1197 20.41 1.61 -41.77
CA HIS A 1197 20.79 2.83 -41.07
C HIS A 1197 20.32 4.11 -41.79
N LYS A 1198 20.25 4.12 -43.13
CA LYS A 1198 19.85 5.31 -43.90
C LYS A 1198 18.49 5.87 -43.48
N GLU A 1199 17.55 5.04 -43.04
CA GLU A 1199 16.20 5.45 -42.64
C GLU A 1199 16.18 6.28 -41.35
N VAL A 1200 17.19 6.09 -40.48
CA VAL A 1200 17.28 6.73 -39.16
C VAL A 1200 18.46 7.70 -39.04
N CYS A 1201 19.35 7.73 -40.04
CA CYS A 1201 20.52 8.61 -40.09
C CYS A 1201 20.12 10.05 -40.44
N LYS A 1202 19.86 10.85 -39.40
CA LYS A 1202 19.49 12.27 -39.51
C LYS A 1202 20.74 13.15 -39.51
#